data_AF-A0A550GRZ7-F1
#
_entry.id   AF-A0A550GRZ7-F1
#
_cell.length_a   1.000
_cell.length_b   1.000
_cell.length_c   1.000
_cell.angle_alpha   90.00
_cell.angle_beta   90.00
_cell.angle_gamma   90.00
#
_symmetry.space_group_name_H-M   'P 1'
#
loop_
_entity.id
_entity.type
_entity.pdbx_description
1 polymer ?
#
loop_
_entity_poly.entity_id
_entity_poly.type
_entity_poly.pdbx_seq_one_letter_code
_entity_poly.pdbx_strand_id
1 'polypeptide(L)'
;MIRGVGILRTSEHSNAVGGPFKAALMLLLVGVLLSNLLLCMPAHAQSYVTGTVVDEDGVPVEGAKASLWFGRKHFTSDYTDSEGFFELEYYGTTGYNISIYSDDPSTPGVDYLPAWMQFNDLKEPGAVVTLRPGASLLLEGDVQFVVSNSLPEDLLYTVLEPDSGEPMTQYGVPILYGSHERGQNFFLDLEPNHVVVPAGEPFLLEVNSSIPDVAGMAVYSFDVDEYRDGALGVGELASLDIRPYSIGFNLGLVSSLMDEVNASIDYMREKGFYMVKERSTAEDAEGAYVDAQSLLAAGRFVESFGFSKMSYIDLAQVRDRLIGMQADATSSVYIIVAFLALASTTIAFLLTNNDSTKIVASAAVYAGFLAVLYTAYPGSVLVPFTDFMRTGLLSIAGSLFLALLLPRWMKGGSRRGMVPLRNILVPIFSMAKRSIRRRRLRFLLTLISITVLVMSFVTLTSFSETKDLLVRRISPTPAPVRGVLLRSGGYSFETPEFMTEGGVNLEWLLRQPEVAQASQRAENLPSIRHVTTLNGVRIYGVVGFDSALEDEVLGISSVIEEGALPSEGGVVISEELRDALDVEVGDTLLLGGTELVLEGVFDDAALWALRDLDGESYLPGKEENMNPPEERPMYHTIRCETDEIVLLGLTTAMELPLVRVSRVDVSVNEGVDVRGFAERLALERGYWAWSSSDSGLHVALMGSYLEGKGLPLMVPWAIVVLNVVVTMLNSMYERRKEIHILSSVGLNPAQIATIFVAEASIIG
;
A
#
# COMPACT_ATOMS: atom_id res chain seq x y z
N MET A 1 -65.35 19.29 15.90
CA MET A 1 -66.33 19.74 14.87
C MET A 1 -66.81 18.47 14.17
N ILE A 2 -68.08 18.06 14.45
CA ILE A 2 -69.02 17.34 13.55
C ILE A 2 -68.50 16.00 12.95
N ARG A 3 -69.09 14.79 13.03
CA ARG A 3 -70.31 14.08 13.48
C ARG A 3 -69.86 12.60 13.36
N GLY A 4 -70.15 11.62 14.22
CA GLY A 4 -71.38 11.30 14.91
C GLY A 4 -72.32 10.50 14.01
N VAL A 5 -72.21 9.15 14.00
CA VAL A 5 -73.36 8.20 14.03
C VAL A 5 -72.87 6.89 14.64
N GLY A 6 -73.40 6.54 15.79
CA GLY A 6 -73.31 5.19 16.37
C GLY A 6 -74.65 4.48 16.30
N ILE A 7 -74.65 3.16 16.50
CA ILE A 7 -75.83 2.39 16.91
C ILE A 7 -75.40 1.34 17.95
N LEU A 8 -75.62 1.72 19.22
CA LEU A 8 -76.26 0.97 20.31
C LEU A 8 -76.75 -0.47 19.98
N ARG A 9 -76.41 -1.47 20.81
CA ARG A 9 -77.20 -1.93 22.00
C ARG A 9 -76.88 -3.39 22.39
N THR A 10 -76.95 -3.60 23.71
CA THR A 10 -77.37 -4.80 24.46
C THR A 10 -76.51 -6.06 24.49
N SER A 11 -75.97 -6.26 25.70
CA SER A 11 -75.81 -7.53 26.39
C SER A 11 -76.98 -8.51 26.20
N GLU A 12 -76.66 -9.80 26.08
CA GLU A 12 -77.29 -10.86 26.89
C GLU A 12 -76.49 -12.18 26.77
N HIS A 13 -76.15 -12.71 27.95
CA HIS A 13 -75.99 -14.10 28.38
C HIS A 13 -75.55 -15.24 27.44
N SER A 14 -74.72 -16.09 28.06
CA SER A 14 -74.79 -17.56 28.06
C SER A 14 -73.65 -18.30 27.33
N ASN A 15 -72.62 -18.58 28.11
CA ASN A 15 -71.94 -19.87 28.28
C ASN A 15 -71.87 -20.87 27.10
N ALA A 16 -70.60 -21.26 26.91
CA ALA A 16 -70.14 -22.63 26.64
C ALA A 16 -70.42 -23.23 25.26
N VAL A 17 -69.29 -23.60 24.65
CA VAL A 17 -69.02 -24.70 23.70
C VAL A 17 -68.33 -24.14 22.46
N GLY A 18 -67.00 -24.28 22.42
CA GLY A 18 -66.19 -23.88 21.27
C GLY A 18 -64.68 -24.07 21.40
N GLY A 19 -64.20 -24.69 22.49
CA GLY A 19 -62.79 -24.98 22.74
C GLY A 19 -62.13 -25.97 21.76
N PRO A 20 -62.79 -27.06 21.30
CA PRO A 20 -62.13 -28.00 20.40
C PRO A 20 -62.20 -27.59 18.92
N PHE A 21 -63.13 -26.71 18.53
CA PHE A 21 -63.35 -26.40 17.12
C PHE A 21 -62.32 -25.39 16.57
N LYS A 22 -61.88 -24.41 17.38
CA LYS A 22 -60.85 -23.44 16.96
C LYS A 22 -59.45 -24.05 16.90
N ALA A 23 -59.12 -24.96 17.81
CA ALA A 23 -57.86 -25.71 17.77
C ALA A 23 -57.83 -26.70 16.60
N ALA A 24 -58.94 -27.40 16.33
CA ALA A 24 -59.07 -28.26 15.16
C ALA A 24 -59.00 -27.48 13.84
N LEU A 25 -59.63 -26.30 13.75
CA LEU A 25 -59.55 -25.45 12.57
C LEU A 25 -58.12 -24.94 12.33
N MET A 26 -57.37 -24.61 13.39
CA MET A 26 -55.98 -24.16 13.26
C MET A 26 -55.03 -25.32 12.88
N LEU A 27 -55.23 -26.52 13.43
CA LEU A 27 -54.52 -27.73 13.01
C LEU A 27 -54.86 -28.15 11.57
N LEU A 28 -56.09 -27.90 11.12
CA LEU A 28 -56.51 -28.15 9.74
C LEU A 28 -55.97 -27.07 8.79
N LEU A 29 -55.84 -25.81 9.23
CA LEU A 29 -55.19 -24.76 8.46
C LEU A 29 -53.67 -24.95 8.37
N VAL A 30 -53.00 -25.36 9.46
CA VAL A 30 -51.58 -25.72 9.47
C VAL A 30 -51.36 -27.02 8.69
N GLY A 31 -52.27 -27.99 8.78
CA GLY A 31 -52.26 -29.21 7.99
C GLY A 31 -52.47 -28.96 6.50
N VAL A 32 -53.31 -27.98 6.13
CA VAL A 32 -53.50 -27.55 4.73
C VAL A 32 -52.34 -26.68 4.24
N LEU A 33 -51.68 -25.92 5.12
CA LEU A 33 -50.45 -25.18 4.78
C LEU A 33 -49.27 -26.15 4.61
N LEU A 34 -49.11 -27.14 5.50
CA LEU A 34 -48.11 -28.20 5.38
C LEU A 34 -48.43 -29.14 4.21
N SER A 35 -49.69 -29.44 3.92
CA SER A 35 -50.04 -30.25 2.74
C SER A 35 -49.80 -29.49 1.45
N ASN A 36 -50.01 -28.16 1.41
CA ASN A 36 -49.62 -27.33 0.26
C ASN A 36 -48.10 -27.14 0.14
N LEU A 37 -47.34 -27.24 1.25
CA LEU A 37 -45.88 -27.29 1.23
C LEU A 37 -45.34 -28.67 0.80
N LEU A 38 -46.05 -29.76 1.14
CA LEU A 38 -45.67 -31.16 0.82
C LEU A 38 -46.19 -31.64 -0.55
N LEU A 39 -47.21 -30.99 -1.13
CA LEU A 39 -47.78 -31.35 -2.45
C LEU A 39 -47.35 -30.40 -3.58
N CYS A 40 -46.39 -29.51 -3.32
CA CYS A 40 -45.72 -28.73 -4.36
C CYS A 40 -44.24 -29.13 -4.46
N MET A 41 -43.96 -30.43 -4.48
CA MET A 41 -42.79 -30.90 -5.22
C MET A 41 -43.29 -31.15 -6.65
N PRO A 42 -42.98 -30.28 -7.62
CA PRO A 42 -43.16 -30.70 -9.00
C PRO A 42 -42.34 -31.97 -9.12
N ALA A 43 -42.96 -33.07 -9.56
CA ALA A 43 -42.21 -34.22 -10.04
C ALA A 43 -41.26 -33.67 -11.11
N HIS A 44 -40.00 -33.46 -10.74
CA HIS A 44 -38.97 -33.05 -11.68
C HIS A 44 -38.86 -34.22 -12.63
N ALA A 45 -39.42 -34.08 -13.83
CA ALA A 45 -39.16 -35.03 -14.89
C ALA A 45 -37.63 -35.03 -15.08
N GLN A 46 -36.98 -36.13 -14.70
CA GLN A 46 -35.58 -36.39 -15.05
C GLN A 46 -35.47 -36.15 -16.54
N SER A 47 -34.71 -35.13 -16.88
CA SER A 47 -34.46 -34.72 -18.25
C SER A 47 -32.99 -34.98 -18.50
N TYR A 48 -32.70 -35.55 -19.66
CA TYR A 48 -31.35 -35.89 -20.06
C TYR A 48 -30.92 -34.98 -21.20
N VAL A 49 -29.67 -34.56 -21.18
CA VAL A 49 -29.00 -34.03 -22.35
C VAL A 49 -28.09 -35.13 -22.87
N THR A 50 -28.23 -35.42 -24.16
CA THR A 50 -27.48 -36.47 -24.85
C THR A 50 -26.76 -35.87 -26.05
N GLY A 51 -25.54 -36.29 -26.28
CA GLY A 51 -24.77 -35.88 -27.46
C GLY A 51 -23.76 -36.95 -27.86
N THR A 52 -23.14 -36.75 -29.01
CA THR A 52 -22.06 -37.61 -29.50
C THR A 52 -20.81 -36.77 -29.72
N VAL A 53 -19.68 -37.19 -29.15
CA VAL A 53 -18.38 -36.53 -29.29
C VAL A 53 -17.59 -37.23 -30.39
N VAL A 54 -17.13 -36.44 -31.35
CA VAL A 54 -16.31 -36.90 -32.48
C VAL A 54 -15.07 -36.01 -32.62
N ASP A 55 -14.03 -36.52 -33.28
CA ASP A 55 -12.89 -35.70 -33.71
C ASP A 55 -13.19 -34.94 -35.03
N GLU A 56 -12.24 -34.14 -35.52
CA GLU A 56 -12.36 -33.42 -36.79
C GLU A 56 -12.54 -34.33 -38.01
N ASP A 57 -12.07 -35.58 -37.95
CA ASP A 57 -12.23 -36.59 -39.00
C ASP A 57 -13.59 -37.33 -38.91
N GLY A 58 -14.37 -37.05 -37.86
CA GLY A 58 -15.69 -37.65 -37.60
C GLY A 58 -15.62 -39.02 -36.92
N VAL A 59 -14.48 -39.39 -36.35
CA VAL A 59 -14.30 -40.61 -35.56
C VAL A 59 -14.82 -40.37 -34.13
N PRO A 60 -15.63 -41.27 -33.56
CA PRO A 60 -16.08 -41.14 -32.18
C PRO A 60 -14.92 -41.14 -31.18
N VAL A 61 -14.96 -40.21 -30.23
CA VAL A 61 -13.96 -40.11 -29.15
C VAL A 61 -14.48 -40.89 -27.94
N GLU A 62 -13.87 -42.04 -27.64
CA GLU A 62 -14.18 -42.86 -26.47
C GLU A 62 -13.48 -42.30 -25.21
N GLY A 63 -14.17 -42.26 -24.08
CA GLY A 63 -13.60 -41.83 -22.80
C GLY A 63 -13.51 -40.32 -22.57
N ALA A 64 -14.11 -39.50 -23.44
CA ALA A 64 -14.23 -38.06 -23.23
C ALA A 64 -15.17 -37.76 -22.04
N LYS A 65 -14.71 -36.93 -21.11
CA LYS A 65 -15.48 -36.51 -19.93
C LYS A 65 -16.38 -35.33 -20.28
N ALA A 66 -17.68 -35.56 -20.31
CA ALA A 66 -18.69 -34.50 -20.40
C ALA A 66 -19.16 -34.12 -18.99
N SER A 67 -19.12 -32.83 -18.63
CA SER A 67 -19.51 -32.35 -17.30
C SER A 67 -20.48 -31.17 -17.38
N LEU A 68 -21.46 -31.17 -16.48
CA LEU A 68 -22.49 -30.15 -16.35
C LEU A 68 -22.21 -29.22 -15.17
N TRP A 69 -22.22 -27.91 -15.42
CA TRP A 69 -21.85 -26.87 -14.46
C TRP A 69 -22.93 -25.80 -14.33
N PHE A 70 -23.12 -25.27 -13.11
CA PHE A 70 -23.90 -24.07 -12.85
C PHE A 70 -23.03 -23.03 -12.13
N GLY A 71 -22.57 -22.02 -12.86
CA GLY A 71 -21.44 -21.21 -12.42
C GLY A 71 -20.21 -22.10 -12.23
N ARG A 72 -19.56 -22.03 -11.06
CA ARG A 72 -18.42 -22.90 -10.68
C ARG A 72 -18.82 -24.15 -9.90
N LYS A 73 -20.12 -24.41 -9.73
CA LYS A 73 -20.60 -25.60 -9.03
C LYS A 73 -20.74 -26.77 -10.01
N HIS A 74 -20.00 -27.85 -9.76
CA HIS A 74 -20.14 -29.12 -10.46
C HIS A 74 -21.49 -29.77 -10.12
N PHE A 75 -22.21 -30.27 -11.13
CA PHE A 75 -23.49 -30.98 -10.94
C PHE A 75 -23.35 -32.48 -11.20
N THR A 76 -22.96 -32.86 -12.41
CA THR A 76 -22.80 -34.25 -12.82
C THR A 76 -21.80 -34.34 -13.96
N SER A 77 -21.22 -35.51 -14.16
CA SER A 77 -20.30 -35.83 -15.24
C SER A 77 -20.52 -37.25 -15.73
N ASP A 78 -20.34 -37.47 -17.03
CA ASP A 78 -20.39 -38.78 -17.66
C ASP A 78 -19.21 -38.92 -18.64
N TYR A 79 -18.88 -40.16 -19.01
CA TYR A 79 -17.81 -40.47 -19.96
C TYR A 79 -18.40 -41.05 -21.24
N THR A 80 -17.87 -40.64 -22.39
CA THR A 80 -18.34 -41.15 -23.66
C THR A 80 -18.02 -42.64 -23.84
N ASP A 81 -18.97 -43.38 -24.42
CA ASP A 81 -18.78 -44.78 -24.79
C ASP A 81 -17.99 -44.94 -26.10
N SER A 82 -17.88 -46.18 -26.61
CA SER A 82 -17.17 -46.49 -27.86
C SER A 82 -17.81 -45.88 -29.12
N GLU A 83 -19.06 -45.41 -29.04
CA GLU A 83 -19.72 -44.65 -30.11
C GLU A 83 -19.64 -43.13 -29.86
N GLY A 84 -18.87 -42.69 -28.87
CA GLY A 84 -18.71 -41.28 -28.49
C GLY A 84 -19.93 -40.71 -27.77
N PHE A 85 -20.90 -41.53 -27.37
CA PHE A 85 -22.17 -41.08 -26.81
C PHE A 85 -22.06 -40.79 -25.30
N PHE A 86 -22.65 -39.69 -24.84
CA PHE A 86 -22.76 -39.34 -23.41
C PHE A 86 -24.21 -38.99 -23.03
N GLU A 87 -24.55 -39.20 -21.75
CA GLU A 87 -25.86 -38.85 -21.20
C GLU A 87 -25.73 -38.13 -19.84
N LEU A 88 -26.09 -36.84 -19.80
CA LEU A 88 -26.04 -36.02 -18.58
C LEU A 88 -27.43 -35.78 -18.01
N GLU A 89 -27.62 -36.17 -16.75
CA GLU A 89 -28.84 -35.92 -15.99
C GLU A 89 -28.90 -34.46 -15.49
N TYR A 90 -30.03 -33.77 -15.69
CA TYR A 90 -30.23 -32.44 -15.15
C TYR A 90 -31.64 -32.25 -14.53
N TYR A 91 -31.70 -31.34 -13.54
CA TYR A 91 -32.94 -30.97 -12.86
C TYR A 91 -33.29 -29.50 -13.13
N GLY A 92 -34.41 -29.24 -13.81
CA GLY A 92 -34.99 -27.89 -13.89
C GLY A 92 -34.23 -26.87 -14.78
N THR A 93 -34.27 -25.60 -14.36
CA THR A 93 -34.14 -24.36 -15.17
C THR A 93 -32.90 -24.23 -16.06
N THR A 94 -33.10 -23.48 -17.16
CA THR A 94 -32.09 -22.97 -18.10
C THR A 94 -31.00 -22.17 -17.40
N GLY A 95 -29.72 -22.47 -17.69
CA GLY A 95 -28.57 -21.74 -17.14
C GLY A 95 -27.32 -22.58 -16.88
N TYR A 96 -27.29 -23.85 -17.29
CA TYR A 96 -26.11 -24.70 -17.19
C TYR A 96 -25.11 -24.40 -18.32
N ASN A 97 -23.84 -24.73 -18.07
CA ASN A 97 -22.78 -24.83 -19.08
C ASN A 97 -22.28 -26.27 -19.14
N ILE A 98 -21.82 -26.69 -20.32
CA ILE A 98 -21.28 -28.03 -20.55
C ILE A 98 -19.82 -27.91 -20.96
N SER A 99 -18.98 -28.71 -20.32
CA SER A 99 -17.56 -28.86 -20.64
C SER A 99 -17.30 -30.27 -21.13
N ILE A 100 -16.63 -30.42 -22.26
CA ILE A 100 -16.21 -31.72 -22.78
C ILE A 100 -14.69 -31.70 -22.92
N TYR A 101 -14.05 -32.67 -22.27
CA TYR A 101 -12.60 -32.80 -22.18
C TYR A 101 -12.19 -34.23 -22.48
N SER A 102 -11.18 -34.42 -23.32
CA SER A 102 -10.61 -35.72 -23.64
C SER A 102 -9.11 -35.60 -23.81
N ASP A 103 -8.39 -36.63 -23.40
CA ASP A 103 -6.93 -36.68 -23.44
C ASP A 103 -6.49 -38.13 -23.70
N ASP A 104 -5.42 -38.35 -24.47
CA ASP A 104 -4.80 -39.67 -24.62
C ASP A 104 -3.65 -39.80 -23.62
N PRO A 105 -3.74 -40.67 -22.60
CA PRO A 105 -2.68 -40.83 -21.61
C PRO A 105 -1.32 -41.28 -22.18
N SER A 106 -1.26 -41.67 -23.46
CA SER A 106 -0.02 -42.07 -24.13
C SER A 106 0.80 -40.90 -24.68
N THR A 107 0.22 -39.70 -24.77
CA THR A 107 0.91 -38.46 -25.15
C THR A 107 1.24 -37.63 -23.89
N PRO A 108 2.26 -36.75 -23.96
CA PRO A 108 2.64 -35.94 -22.81
C PRO A 108 1.72 -34.74 -22.54
N GLY A 109 0.90 -34.31 -23.52
CA GLY A 109 0.02 -33.17 -23.40
C GLY A 109 -1.35 -33.46 -24.00
N VAL A 110 -2.31 -32.56 -23.76
CA VAL A 110 -3.71 -32.73 -24.16
C VAL A 110 -3.90 -32.81 -25.67
N ASP A 111 -4.43 -33.93 -26.17
CA ASP A 111 -4.67 -34.19 -27.61
C ASP A 111 -5.90 -33.50 -28.20
N TYR A 112 -6.87 -33.10 -27.38
CA TYR A 112 -8.11 -32.49 -27.83
C TYR A 112 -8.35 -31.14 -27.16
N LEU A 113 -8.67 -30.13 -27.97
CA LEU A 113 -9.03 -28.81 -27.48
C LEU A 113 -10.38 -28.88 -26.72
N PRO A 114 -10.42 -28.49 -25.42
CA PRO A 114 -11.61 -28.64 -24.58
C PRO A 114 -12.79 -27.80 -25.09
N ALA A 115 -13.94 -28.43 -25.29
CA ALA A 115 -15.13 -27.73 -25.72
C ALA A 115 -15.90 -27.15 -24.53
N TRP A 116 -16.19 -25.84 -24.57
CA TRP A 116 -17.08 -25.16 -23.63
C TRP A 116 -18.30 -24.62 -24.37
N MET A 117 -19.50 -24.90 -23.88
CA MET A 117 -20.73 -24.51 -24.56
C MET A 117 -21.87 -24.20 -23.58
N GLN A 118 -22.82 -23.38 -24.04
CA GLN A 118 -24.03 -23.13 -23.26
C GLN A 118 -24.97 -24.32 -23.40
N PHE A 119 -25.66 -24.68 -22.32
CA PHE A 119 -26.61 -25.81 -22.33
C PHE A 119 -27.68 -25.70 -23.42
N ASN A 120 -28.03 -24.49 -23.85
CA ASN A 120 -29.02 -24.30 -24.92
C ASN A 120 -28.53 -24.78 -26.30
N ASP A 121 -27.22 -24.86 -26.52
CA ASP A 121 -26.62 -25.25 -27.80
C ASP A 121 -26.73 -26.77 -28.04
N LEU A 122 -26.97 -27.56 -26.97
CA LEU A 122 -27.13 -29.02 -26.98
C LEU A 122 -28.60 -29.50 -26.91
N LYS A 123 -29.58 -28.59 -27.00
CA LYS A 123 -31.01 -28.94 -26.81
C LYS A 123 -31.62 -29.76 -27.96
N GLU A 124 -30.95 -29.88 -29.09
CA GLU A 124 -31.40 -30.76 -30.16
C GLU A 124 -30.98 -32.21 -29.86
N PRO A 125 -31.91 -33.18 -29.87
CA PRO A 125 -31.57 -34.58 -29.65
C PRO A 125 -30.56 -35.06 -30.70
N GLY A 126 -29.40 -35.56 -30.26
CA GLY A 126 -28.34 -36.06 -31.14
C GLY A 126 -27.36 -34.97 -31.62
N ALA A 127 -27.16 -33.92 -30.83
CA ALA A 127 -26.13 -32.93 -31.11
C ALA A 127 -24.73 -33.58 -31.17
N VAL A 128 -24.00 -33.31 -32.25
CA VAL A 128 -22.64 -33.79 -32.47
C VAL A 128 -21.67 -32.70 -32.02
N VAL A 129 -20.79 -33.04 -31.10
CA VAL A 129 -19.72 -32.15 -30.62
C VAL A 129 -18.40 -32.62 -31.23
N THR A 130 -17.78 -31.76 -32.01
CA THR A 130 -16.47 -31.98 -32.62
C THR A 130 -15.39 -31.38 -31.74
N LEU A 131 -14.48 -32.21 -31.26
CA LEU A 131 -13.27 -31.77 -30.59
C LEU A 131 -12.17 -31.53 -31.62
N ARG A 132 -11.60 -30.33 -31.60
CA ARG A 132 -10.47 -29.97 -32.46
C ARG A 132 -9.18 -30.58 -31.88
N PRO A 133 -8.17 -30.89 -32.70
CA PRO A 133 -6.86 -31.28 -32.20
C PRO A 133 -6.27 -30.21 -31.27
N GLY A 134 -5.77 -30.64 -30.12
CA GLY A 134 -5.19 -29.82 -29.08
C GLY A 134 -3.71 -30.10 -28.86
N ALA A 135 -3.04 -29.14 -28.24
CA ALA A 135 -1.69 -29.26 -27.71
C ALA A 135 -1.60 -28.51 -26.37
N SER A 136 -0.60 -28.84 -25.57
CA SER A 136 -0.38 -28.24 -24.25
C SER A 136 0.82 -27.29 -24.24
N LEU A 137 0.60 -26.12 -23.67
CA LEU A 137 1.62 -25.12 -23.41
C LEU A 137 1.69 -24.88 -21.90
N LEU A 138 2.80 -25.27 -21.28
CA LEU A 138 3.10 -25.00 -19.88
C LEU A 138 3.86 -23.68 -19.77
N LEU A 139 3.29 -22.71 -19.06
CA LEU A 139 3.92 -21.42 -18.85
C LEU A 139 4.84 -21.47 -17.63
N GLU A 140 6.08 -21.04 -17.82
CA GLU A 140 7.12 -21.01 -16.79
C GLU A 140 7.53 -19.57 -16.45
N GLY A 141 7.86 -19.34 -15.19
CA GLY A 141 8.31 -18.05 -14.70
C GLY A 141 7.17 -17.12 -14.25
N ASP A 142 7.50 -16.22 -13.32
CA ASP A 142 6.52 -15.32 -12.72
C ASP A 142 6.36 -14.03 -13.53
N VAL A 143 5.12 -13.58 -13.71
CA VAL A 143 4.81 -12.27 -14.27
C VAL A 143 4.99 -11.21 -13.20
N GLN A 144 5.79 -10.18 -13.47
CA GLN A 144 6.06 -9.09 -12.55
C GLN A 144 5.93 -7.74 -13.27
N PHE A 145 5.62 -6.69 -12.51
CA PHE A 145 5.46 -5.34 -13.06
C PHE A 145 6.24 -4.30 -12.26
N VAL A 146 7.04 -3.47 -12.94
CA VAL A 146 7.90 -2.46 -12.29
C VAL A 146 7.10 -1.38 -11.54
N VAL A 147 5.84 -1.19 -11.92
CA VAL A 147 4.92 -0.23 -11.31
C VAL A 147 4.44 -0.64 -9.92
N SER A 148 4.45 -1.94 -9.59
CA SER A 148 3.90 -2.49 -8.35
C SER A 148 4.90 -3.37 -7.61
N ASN A 149 4.71 -3.48 -6.31
CA ASN A 149 5.48 -4.39 -5.46
C ASN A 149 4.76 -5.73 -5.25
N SER A 150 3.46 -5.76 -5.55
CA SER A 150 2.61 -6.94 -5.44
C SER A 150 2.79 -7.87 -6.64
N LEU A 151 2.57 -9.16 -6.44
CA LEU A 151 2.34 -10.09 -7.53
C LEU A 151 0.95 -9.89 -8.15
N PRO A 152 0.77 -10.21 -9.43
CA PRO A 152 -0.55 -10.40 -10.02
C PRO A 152 -1.41 -11.36 -9.19
N GLU A 153 -2.64 -10.95 -8.86
CA GLU A 153 -3.59 -11.83 -8.15
C GLU A 153 -4.36 -12.71 -9.16
N ASP A 154 -4.76 -12.11 -10.29
CA ASP A 154 -5.49 -12.79 -11.36
C ASP A 154 -4.74 -12.69 -12.68
N LEU A 155 -4.23 -13.84 -13.15
CA LEU A 155 -3.69 -14.01 -14.50
C LEU A 155 -4.75 -14.65 -15.38
N LEU A 156 -4.93 -14.08 -16.57
CA LEU A 156 -5.80 -14.60 -17.61
C LEU A 156 -5.01 -14.68 -18.91
N TYR A 157 -4.89 -15.88 -19.44
CA TYR A 157 -4.25 -16.19 -20.71
C TYR A 157 -5.32 -16.35 -21.79
N THR A 158 -5.28 -15.48 -22.80
CA THR A 158 -6.21 -15.52 -23.94
C THR A 158 -5.44 -16.00 -25.17
N VAL A 159 -5.95 -17.04 -25.83
CA VAL A 159 -5.38 -17.48 -27.12
C VAL A 159 -6.00 -16.64 -28.24
N LEU A 160 -5.16 -15.94 -28.99
CA LEU A 160 -5.56 -15.01 -30.05
C LEU A 160 -5.17 -15.51 -31.44
N GLU A 161 -5.96 -15.13 -32.44
CA GLU A 161 -5.59 -15.32 -33.84
C GLU A 161 -4.45 -14.34 -34.24
N PRO A 162 -3.36 -14.82 -34.88
CA PRO A 162 -2.18 -13.99 -35.18
C PRO A 162 -2.41 -12.78 -36.07
N ASP A 163 -3.36 -12.87 -37.01
CA ASP A 163 -3.61 -11.85 -38.03
C ASP A 163 -4.64 -10.81 -37.59
N SER A 164 -5.70 -11.26 -36.89
CA SER A 164 -6.82 -10.42 -36.46
C SER A 164 -6.63 -9.84 -35.06
N GLY A 165 -5.86 -10.53 -34.20
CA GLY A 165 -5.75 -10.21 -32.78
C GLY A 165 -7.03 -10.51 -31.98
N GLU A 166 -8.01 -11.17 -32.59
CA GLU A 166 -9.25 -11.54 -31.93
C GLU A 166 -9.09 -12.86 -31.15
N PRO A 167 -9.80 -13.05 -30.02
CA PRO A 167 -9.77 -14.31 -29.28
C PRO A 167 -10.24 -15.49 -30.15
N MET A 168 -9.42 -16.54 -30.19
CA MET A 168 -9.83 -17.81 -30.76
C MET A 168 -11.01 -18.36 -29.94
N THR A 169 -12.03 -18.87 -30.63
CA THR A 169 -13.22 -19.40 -29.98
C THR A 169 -13.47 -20.85 -30.36
N GLN A 170 -14.00 -21.62 -29.41
CA GLN A 170 -14.58 -22.94 -29.65
C GLN A 170 -16.03 -22.89 -29.19
N TYR A 171 -16.97 -23.23 -30.09
CA TYR A 171 -18.42 -23.08 -29.85
C TYR A 171 -18.84 -21.66 -29.41
N GLY A 172 -18.18 -20.62 -29.94
CA GLY A 172 -18.47 -19.22 -29.63
C GLY A 172 -17.99 -18.76 -28.25
N VAL A 173 -17.22 -19.60 -27.55
CA VAL A 173 -16.60 -19.28 -26.26
C VAL A 173 -15.09 -19.07 -26.48
N PRO A 174 -14.52 -17.94 -26.03
CA PRO A 174 -13.09 -17.71 -26.10
C PRO A 174 -12.28 -18.75 -25.33
N ILE A 175 -11.12 -19.10 -25.86
CA ILE A 175 -10.17 -20.00 -25.22
C ILE A 175 -9.40 -19.21 -24.16
N LEU A 176 -9.73 -19.47 -22.89
CA LEU A 176 -9.27 -18.69 -21.74
C LEU A 176 -8.71 -19.61 -20.66
N TYR A 177 -7.48 -19.37 -20.22
CA TYR A 177 -6.83 -20.10 -19.14
C TYR A 177 -6.25 -19.14 -18.09
N GLY A 178 -5.72 -19.64 -16.97
CA GLY A 178 -5.14 -18.83 -15.89
C GLY A 178 -5.85 -18.99 -14.54
N SER A 179 -5.40 -18.22 -13.55
CA SER A 179 -5.94 -18.19 -12.19
C SER A 179 -7.25 -17.40 -12.07
N HIS A 180 -7.56 -16.52 -13.03
CA HIS A 180 -8.76 -15.70 -13.02
C HIS A 180 -10.04 -16.55 -13.03
N GLU A 181 -11.12 -16.06 -12.40
CA GLU A 181 -12.45 -16.70 -12.36
C GLU A 181 -13.04 -17.13 -13.73
N ARG A 182 -12.59 -16.52 -14.84
CA ARG A 182 -13.01 -16.81 -16.22
C ARG A 182 -12.17 -17.91 -16.89
N GLY A 183 -11.03 -18.27 -16.31
CA GLY A 183 -10.14 -19.31 -16.81
C GLY A 183 -10.80 -20.69 -16.76
N GLN A 184 -10.57 -21.47 -17.81
CA GLN A 184 -11.16 -22.79 -17.99
C GLN A 184 -10.45 -23.88 -17.16
N ASN A 185 -9.22 -23.63 -16.69
CA ASN A 185 -8.39 -24.55 -15.90
C ASN A 185 -9.15 -25.23 -14.76
N PHE A 186 -9.88 -24.44 -13.97
CA PHE A 186 -10.62 -24.92 -12.81
C PHE A 186 -11.66 -25.99 -13.15
N PHE A 187 -12.30 -25.88 -14.32
CA PHE A 187 -13.33 -26.83 -14.75
C PHE A 187 -12.74 -28.12 -15.33
N LEU A 188 -11.48 -28.05 -15.76
CA LEU A 188 -10.74 -29.12 -16.41
C LEU A 188 -9.78 -29.83 -15.46
N ASP A 189 -9.65 -29.36 -14.21
CA ASP A 189 -8.68 -29.85 -13.23
C ASP A 189 -7.22 -29.70 -13.70
N LEU A 190 -6.95 -28.61 -14.44
CA LEU A 190 -5.62 -28.25 -14.92
C LEU A 190 -4.96 -27.19 -14.02
N GLU A 191 -3.63 -27.21 -13.93
CA GLU A 191 -2.88 -26.15 -13.24
C GLU A 191 -3.08 -24.79 -13.93
N PRO A 192 -3.09 -23.64 -13.21
CA PRO A 192 -3.37 -22.33 -13.80
C PRO A 192 -2.40 -21.91 -14.93
N ASN A 193 -1.17 -22.41 -14.93
CA ASN A 193 -0.15 -22.15 -15.95
C ASN A 193 -0.20 -23.11 -17.15
N HIS A 194 -1.13 -24.07 -17.15
CA HIS A 194 -1.34 -24.99 -18.26
C HIS A 194 -2.38 -24.43 -19.22
N VAL A 195 -1.96 -24.12 -20.44
CA VAL A 195 -2.83 -23.59 -21.51
C VAL A 195 -2.99 -24.66 -22.58
N VAL A 196 -4.23 -24.99 -22.97
CA VAL A 196 -4.48 -25.88 -24.11
C VAL A 196 -4.77 -25.04 -25.35
N VAL A 197 -3.99 -25.24 -26.40
CA VAL A 197 -4.03 -24.47 -27.64
C VAL A 197 -4.42 -25.36 -28.83
N PRO A 198 -4.96 -24.81 -29.93
CA PRO A 198 -5.23 -25.58 -31.15
C PRO A 198 -3.94 -26.14 -31.75
N ALA A 199 -3.90 -27.43 -32.05
CA ALA A 199 -2.75 -28.05 -32.69
C ALA A 199 -2.71 -27.78 -34.20
N GLY A 200 -1.50 -27.66 -34.75
CA GLY A 200 -1.28 -27.43 -36.18
C GLY A 200 -1.58 -26.02 -36.69
N GLU A 201 -1.98 -25.11 -35.79
CA GLU A 201 -2.33 -23.72 -36.11
C GLU A 201 -1.44 -22.72 -35.37
N PRO A 202 -1.07 -21.59 -35.99
CA PRO A 202 -0.36 -20.51 -35.32
C PRO A 202 -1.29 -19.73 -34.41
N PHE A 203 -0.75 -19.25 -33.29
CA PHE A 203 -1.50 -18.48 -32.30
C PHE A 203 -0.62 -17.43 -31.62
N LEU A 204 -1.27 -16.41 -31.07
CA LEU A 204 -0.68 -15.47 -30.11
C LEU A 204 -1.27 -15.75 -28.73
N LEU A 205 -0.51 -15.46 -27.67
CA LEU A 205 -1.00 -15.58 -26.31
C LEU A 205 -0.98 -14.20 -25.66
N GLU A 206 -2.15 -13.65 -25.35
CA GLU A 206 -2.27 -12.42 -24.57
C GLU A 206 -2.28 -12.78 -23.08
N VAL A 207 -1.38 -12.16 -22.31
CA VAL A 207 -1.31 -12.30 -20.86
C VAL A 207 -1.94 -11.07 -20.24
N ASN A 208 -3.14 -11.24 -19.67
CA ASN A 208 -3.84 -10.21 -18.92
C ASN A 208 -3.61 -10.39 -17.42
N SER A 209 -3.23 -9.31 -16.75
CA SER A 209 -2.95 -9.28 -15.32
C SER A 209 -3.69 -8.12 -14.67
N SER A 210 -4.33 -8.40 -13.53
CA SER A 210 -4.83 -7.34 -12.64
C SER A 210 -3.94 -7.18 -11.42
N ILE A 211 -3.64 -5.94 -11.06
CA ILE A 211 -2.73 -5.61 -9.95
C ILE A 211 -3.37 -4.52 -9.08
N PRO A 212 -3.28 -4.63 -7.75
CA PRO A 212 -3.64 -3.55 -6.85
C PRO A 212 -2.79 -2.30 -7.11
N ASP A 213 -3.45 -1.16 -7.31
CA ASP A 213 -2.89 0.18 -7.43
C ASP A 213 -3.56 1.13 -6.42
N VAL A 214 -2.95 2.29 -6.16
CA VAL A 214 -3.41 3.29 -5.17
C VAL A 214 -4.85 3.77 -5.45
N ALA A 215 -5.30 3.69 -6.71
CA ALA A 215 -6.64 4.11 -7.15
C ALA A 215 -7.66 2.96 -7.35
N GLY A 216 -7.26 1.70 -7.16
CA GLY A 216 -8.09 0.52 -7.44
C GLY A 216 -7.30 -0.60 -8.11
N MET A 217 -7.93 -1.41 -8.97
CA MET A 217 -7.22 -2.42 -9.77
C MET A 217 -6.76 -1.83 -11.09
N ALA A 218 -5.46 -1.93 -11.40
CA ALA A 218 -4.91 -1.64 -12.72
C ALA A 218 -4.80 -2.93 -13.52
N VAL A 219 -5.18 -2.88 -14.80
CA VAL A 219 -5.06 -4.02 -15.73
C VAL A 219 -3.92 -3.74 -16.68
N TYR A 220 -2.99 -4.69 -16.77
CA TYR A 220 -1.87 -4.68 -17.70
C TYR A 220 -1.96 -5.91 -18.60
N SER A 221 -1.71 -5.72 -19.89
CA SER A 221 -1.68 -6.79 -20.87
C SER A 221 -0.45 -6.71 -21.76
N PHE A 222 0.06 -7.86 -22.15
CA PHE A 222 1.14 -7.99 -23.14
C PHE A 222 0.97 -9.27 -23.95
N ASP A 223 1.45 -9.22 -25.19
CA ASP A 223 1.37 -10.34 -26.12
C ASP A 223 2.66 -11.16 -26.10
N VAL A 224 2.49 -12.47 -26.25
CA VAL A 224 3.56 -13.46 -26.40
C VAL A 224 3.46 -14.03 -27.81
N ASP A 225 4.50 -13.81 -28.62
CA ASP A 225 4.49 -14.07 -30.06
C ASP A 225 5.36 -15.25 -30.52
N GLU A 226 5.82 -16.10 -29.60
CA GLU A 226 6.66 -17.28 -29.90
C GLU A 226 6.05 -18.20 -30.98
N TYR A 227 4.74 -18.41 -30.94
CA TYR A 227 4.00 -19.28 -31.86
C TYR A 227 3.24 -18.51 -32.96
N ARG A 228 3.64 -17.27 -33.24
CA ARG A 228 3.04 -16.46 -34.31
C ARG A 228 3.22 -17.08 -35.70
N ASP A 229 4.40 -17.61 -35.96
CA ASP A 229 4.79 -18.23 -37.25
C ASP A 229 4.96 -19.76 -37.15
N GLY A 230 4.71 -20.34 -35.97
CA GLY A 230 4.89 -21.76 -35.65
C GLY A 230 3.59 -22.41 -35.17
N ALA A 231 3.60 -23.72 -34.96
CA ALA A 231 2.45 -24.46 -34.42
C ALA A 231 2.93 -25.66 -33.60
N LEU A 232 2.13 -26.07 -32.63
CA LEU A 232 2.36 -27.28 -31.84
C LEU A 232 1.69 -28.49 -32.51
N GLY A 233 2.31 -29.66 -32.39
CA GLY A 233 1.75 -30.93 -32.81
C GLY A 233 0.62 -31.40 -31.89
N VAL A 234 -0.21 -32.31 -32.39
CA VAL A 234 -1.29 -32.93 -31.60
C VAL A 234 -0.70 -33.69 -30.41
N GLY A 235 -1.22 -33.44 -29.21
CA GLY A 235 -0.74 -34.06 -27.97
C GLY A 235 0.68 -33.64 -27.55
N GLU A 236 1.25 -32.64 -28.22
CA GLU A 236 2.57 -32.09 -27.85
C GLU A 236 2.46 -31.30 -26.55
N LEU A 237 3.47 -31.45 -25.67
CA LEU A 237 3.66 -30.60 -24.49
C LEU A 237 4.90 -29.73 -24.70
N ALA A 238 4.70 -28.43 -24.76
CA ALA A 238 5.77 -27.43 -24.84
C ALA A 238 5.83 -26.60 -23.55
N SER A 239 7.04 -26.24 -23.09
CA SER A 239 7.25 -25.26 -22.02
C SER A 239 7.68 -23.92 -22.59
N LEU A 240 7.10 -22.83 -22.10
CA LEU A 240 7.45 -21.46 -22.51
C LEU A 240 7.68 -20.56 -21.30
N ASP A 241 8.87 -19.98 -21.23
CA ASP A 241 9.21 -18.97 -20.23
C ASP A 241 8.60 -17.61 -20.61
N ILE A 242 7.70 -17.10 -19.77
CA ILE A 242 6.98 -15.85 -20.04
C ILE A 242 7.72 -14.61 -19.54
N ARG A 243 8.80 -14.77 -18.75
CA ARG A 243 9.59 -13.66 -18.20
C ARG A 243 10.17 -12.72 -19.26
N PRO A 244 10.69 -13.19 -20.42
CA PRO A 244 11.22 -12.28 -21.45
C PRO A 244 10.18 -11.26 -21.94
N TYR A 245 8.94 -11.70 -22.13
CA TYR A 245 7.83 -10.88 -22.60
C TYR A 245 7.35 -9.90 -21.52
N SER A 246 7.22 -10.39 -20.28
CA SER A 246 6.88 -9.55 -19.13
C SER A 246 7.95 -8.47 -18.90
N ILE A 247 9.23 -8.81 -18.93
CA ILE A 247 10.32 -7.83 -18.80
C ILE A 247 10.35 -6.88 -20.00
N GLY A 248 10.13 -7.37 -21.22
CA GLY A 248 10.01 -6.54 -22.42
C GLY A 248 8.91 -5.48 -22.30
N PHE A 249 7.73 -5.87 -21.79
CA PHE A 249 6.64 -4.95 -21.48
C PHE A 249 7.06 -3.89 -20.45
N ASN A 250 7.71 -4.31 -19.37
CA ASN A 250 8.21 -3.41 -18.33
C ASN A 250 9.24 -2.40 -18.85
N LEU A 251 10.16 -2.84 -19.71
CA LEU A 251 11.11 -1.95 -20.38
C LEU A 251 10.38 -0.92 -21.26
N GLY A 252 9.28 -1.29 -21.91
CA GLY A 252 8.41 -0.36 -22.63
C GLY A 252 7.79 0.71 -21.72
N LEU A 253 7.36 0.33 -20.51
CA LEU A 253 6.87 1.28 -19.50
C LEU A 253 7.97 2.23 -19.03
N VAL A 254 9.17 1.71 -18.74
CA VAL A 254 10.34 2.51 -18.34
C VAL A 254 10.71 3.50 -19.44
N SER A 255 10.78 3.04 -20.69
CA SER A 255 11.09 3.91 -21.85
C SER A 255 10.07 5.05 -21.98
N SER A 256 8.78 4.73 -21.85
CA SER A 256 7.72 5.74 -21.95
C SER A 256 7.82 6.79 -20.83
N LEU A 257 8.13 6.35 -19.60
CA LEU A 257 8.33 7.24 -18.46
C LEU A 257 9.62 8.08 -18.60
N MET A 258 10.69 7.49 -19.14
CA MET A 258 11.94 8.19 -19.45
C MET A 258 11.69 9.34 -20.42
N ASP A 259 10.95 9.10 -21.50
CA ASP A 259 10.59 10.13 -22.48
C ASP A 259 9.75 11.26 -21.84
N GLU A 260 8.78 10.91 -21.00
CA GLU A 260 7.97 11.87 -20.24
C GLU A 260 8.85 12.74 -19.31
N VAL A 261 9.74 12.11 -18.53
CA VAL A 261 10.63 12.79 -17.58
C VAL A 261 11.59 13.71 -18.32
N ASN A 262 12.23 13.24 -19.40
CA ASN A 262 13.16 14.04 -20.18
C ASN A 262 12.47 15.26 -20.82
N ALA A 263 11.27 15.06 -21.39
CA ALA A 263 10.48 16.17 -21.93
C ALA A 263 10.10 17.19 -20.84
N SER A 264 9.74 16.72 -19.65
CA SER A 264 9.39 17.57 -18.52
C SER A 264 10.60 18.35 -17.96
N ILE A 265 11.77 17.72 -17.88
CA ILE A 265 13.04 18.37 -17.50
C ILE A 265 13.38 19.49 -18.49
N ASP A 266 13.29 19.21 -19.80
CA ASP A 266 13.57 20.20 -20.84
C ASP A 266 12.58 21.37 -20.80
N TYR A 267 11.29 21.08 -20.60
CA TYR A 267 10.24 22.10 -20.40
C TYR A 267 10.55 22.99 -19.19
N MET A 268 10.84 22.40 -18.04
CA MET A 268 11.15 23.14 -16.81
C MET A 268 12.43 23.98 -16.96
N ARG A 269 13.46 23.45 -17.64
CA ARG A 269 14.68 24.19 -17.95
C ARG A 269 14.39 25.41 -18.83
N GLU A 270 13.54 25.28 -19.84
CA GLU A 270 13.13 26.41 -20.69
C GLU A 270 12.42 27.50 -19.86
N LYS A 271 11.69 27.12 -18.81
CA LYS A 271 11.04 28.05 -17.87
C LYS A 271 11.99 28.64 -16.83
N GLY A 272 13.28 28.28 -16.85
CA GLY A 272 14.32 28.85 -16.00
C GLY A 272 14.55 28.11 -14.68
N PHE A 273 14.02 26.90 -14.52
CA PHE A 273 14.32 26.06 -13.37
C PHE A 273 15.73 25.45 -13.47
N TYR A 274 16.37 25.25 -12.32
CA TYR A 274 17.67 24.60 -12.21
C TYR A 274 17.47 23.09 -12.02
N MET A 275 17.73 22.30 -13.07
CA MET A 275 17.36 20.87 -13.17
C MET A 275 18.55 19.90 -13.15
N VAL A 276 19.68 20.30 -12.55
CA VAL A 276 20.93 19.50 -12.65
C VAL A 276 20.83 18.18 -11.90
N LYS A 277 20.17 18.16 -10.72
CA LYS A 277 20.03 16.93 -9.93
C LYS A 277 19.09 15.94 -10.62
N GLU A 278 17.96 16.42 -11.09
CA GLU A 278 16.90 15.64 -11.76
C GLU A 278 17.44 15.02 -13.05
N ARG A 279 18.21 15.80 -13.82
CA ARG A 279 18.88 15.29 -15.02
C ARG A 279 19.92 14.21 -14.71
N SER A 280 20.77 14.42 -13.71
CA SER A 280 21.75 13.41 -13.30
C SER A 280 21.07 12.11 -12.89
N THR A 281 19.97 12.20 -12.12
CA THR A 281 19.22 11.02 -11.69
C THR A 281 18.57 10.30 -12.88
N ALA A 282 18.05 11.04 -13.86
CA ALA A 282 17.50 10.46 -15.08
C ALA A 282 18.59 9.78 -15.95
N GLU A 283 19.79 10.35 -16.02
CA GLU A 283 20.95 9.75 -16.71
C GLU A 283 21.41 8.45 -16.01
N ASP A 284 21.42 8.41 -14.67
CA ASP A 284 21.72 7.19 -13.90
C ASP A 284 20.64 6.10 -14.14
N ALA A 285 19.36 6.49 -14.18
CA ALA A 285 18.26 5.60 -14.50
C ALA A 285 18.32 5.08 -15.95
N GLU A 286 18.82 5.88 -16.90
CA GLU A 286 19.07 5.44 -18.27
C GLU A 286 20.17 4.38 -18.32
N GLY A 287 21.23 4.53 -17.52
CA GLY A 287 22.25 3.50 -17.36
C GLY A 287 21.66 2.17 -16.90
N ALA A 288 20.83 2.19 -15.84
CA ALA A 288 20.14 1.02 -15.33
C ALA A 288 19.19 0.37 -16.36
N TYR A 289 18.51 1.18 -17.17
CA TYR A 289 17.66 0.71 -18.26
C TYR A 289 18.46 -0.04 -19.34
N VAL A 290 19.61 0.48 -19.73
CA VAL A 290 20.52 -0.17 -20.70
C VAL A 290 21.08 -1.48 -20.13
N ASP A 291 21.45 -1.49 -18.85
CA ASP A 291 21.91 -2.71 -18.17
C ASP A 291 20.80 -3.76 -18.15
N ALA A 292 19.57 -3.38 -17.85
CA ALA A 292 18.40 -4.26 -17.88
C ALA A 292 18.18 -4.90 -19.26
N GLN A 293 18.28 -4.13 -20.35
CA GLN A 293 18.19 -4.65 -21.72
C GLN A 293 19.30 -5.66 -22.02
N SER A 294 20.53 -5.36 -21.59
CA SER A 294 21.67 -6.26 -21.82
C SER A 294 21.52 -7.60 -21.07
N LEU A 295 20.98 -7.55 -19.84
CA LEU A 295 20.73 -8.73 -19.01
C LEU A 295 19.57 -9.57 -19.56
N LEU A 296 18.53 -8.92 -20.10
CA LEU A 296 17.44 -9.61 -20.80
C LEU A 296 17.99 -10.39 -22.00
N ALA A 297 18.81 -9.75 -22.83
CA ALA A 297 19.46 -10.40 -23.97
C ALA A 297 20.41 -11.54 -23.57
N ALA A 298 20.94 -11.51 -22.35
CA ALA A 298 21.78 -12.56 -21.77
C ALA A 298 20.99 -13.68 -21.07
N GLY A 299 19.65 -13.61 -21.03
CA GLY A 299 18.79 -14.58 -20.34
C GLY A 299 18.81 -14.48 -18.81
N ARG A 300 19.34 -13.39 -18.25
CA ARG A 300 19.40 -13.15 -16.80
C ARG A 300 18.17 -12.37 -16.32
N PHE A 301 17.02 -13.05 -16.32
CA PHE A 301 15.71 -12.42 -16.14
C PHE A 301 15.52 -11.72 -14.78
N VAL A 302 15.92 -12.37 -13.68
CA VAL A 302 15.77 -11.81 -12.33
C VAL A 302 16.52 -10.48 -12.19
N GLU A 303 17.77 -10.44 -12.63
CA GLU A 303 18.58 -9.22 -12.57
C GLU A 303 18.07 -8.16 -13.54
N SER A 304 17.66 -8.55 -14.74
CA SER A 304 17.06 -7.64 -15.72
C SER A 304 15.81 -6.96 -15.16
N PHE A 305 14.94 -7.70 -14.47
CA PHE A 305 13.78 -7.13 -13.80
C PHE A 305 14.20 -6.17 -12.66
N GLY A 306 15.17 -6.55 -11.83
CA GLY A 306 15.70 -5.69 -10.76
C GLY A 306 16.22 -4.34 -11.28
N PHE A 307 17.03 -4.34 -12.34
CA PHE A 307 17.51 -3.10 -12.97
C PHE A 307 16.38 -2.30 -13.63
N SER A 308 15.40 -2.97 -14.25
CA SER A 308 14.20 -2.32 -14.81
C SER A 308 13.38 -1.62 -13.72
N LYS A 309 13.20 -2.28 -12.57
CA LYS A 309 12.49 -1.75 -11.39
C LYS A 309 13.24 -0.55 -10.80
N MET A 310 14.56 -0.64 -10.67
CA MET A 310 15.40 0.46 -10.18
C MET A 310 15.25 1.70 -11.07
N SER A 311 15.43 1.53 -12.39
CA SER A 311 15.25 2.60 -13.37
C SER A 311 13.85 3.22 -13.29
N TYR A 312 12.80 2.39 -13.20
CA TYR A 312 11.43 2.87 -13.03
C TYR A 312 11.25 3.72 -11.77
N ILE A 313 11.73 3.23 -10.62
CA ILE A 313 11.59 3.93 -9.33
C ILE A 313 12.28 5.30 -9.40
N ASP A 314 13.50 5.36 -9.92
CA ASP A 314 14.25 6.62 -10.03
C ASP A 314 13.53 7.63 -10.91
N LEU A 315 13.03 7.20 -12.07
CA LEU A 315 12.27 8.06 -12.97
C LEU A 315 10.93 8.49 -12.38
N ALA A 316 10.21 7.60 -11.72
CA ALA A 316 8.94 7.91 -11.07
C ALA A 316 9.15 8.95 -9.96
N GLN A 317 10.23 8.81 -9.18
CA GLN A 317 10.61 9.81 -8.19
C GLN A 317 10.96 11.16 -8.81
N VAL A 318 11.72 11.17 -9.92
CA VAL A 318 12.03 12.42 -10.63
C VAL A 318 10.73 13.05 -11.12
N ARG A 319 9.84 12.31 -11.78
CA ARG A 319 8.52 12.80 -12.23
C ARG A 319 7.74 13.43 -11.08
N ASP A 320 7.63 12.74 -9.94
CA ASP A 320 6.89 13.23 -8.78
C ASP A 320 7.52 14.52 -8.21
N ARG A 321 8.85 14.61 -8.19
CA ARG A 321 9.57 15.85 -7.83
C ARG A 321 9.30 16.98 -8.82
N LEU A 322 9.28 16.71 -10.12
CA LEU A 322 8.98 17.73 -11.15
C LEU A 322 7.56 18.29 -10.98
N ILE A 323 6.58 17.40 -10.78
CA ILE A 323 5.19 17.78 -10.53
C ILE A 323 5.09 18.61 -9.24
N GLY A 324 5.74 18.15 -8.16
CA GLY A 324 5.81 18.87 -6.89
C GLY A 324 6.43 20.27 -7.03
N MET A 325 7.59 20.36 -7.69
CA MET A 325 8.28 21.63 -7.95
C MET A 325 7.41 22.60 -8.76
N GLN A 326 6.68 22.11 -9.76
CA GLN A 326 5.79 22.95 -10.56
C GLN A 326 4.62 23.48 -9.72
N ALA A 327 3.98 22.61 -8.90
CA ALA A 327 2.88 22.98 -8.02
C ALA A 327 3.33 23.98 -6.93
N ASP A 328 4.48 23.71 -6.29
CA ASP A 328 5.08 24.55 -5.26
C ASP A 328 5.50 25.90 -5.84
N ALA A 329 6.11 25.91 -7.03
CA ALA A 329 6.53 27.14 -7.67
C ALA A 329 5.33 28.04 -7.99
N THR A 330 4.26 27.45 -8.54
CA THR A 330 3.02 28.15 -8.93
C THR A 330 2.28 28.70 -7.70
N SER A 331 2.10 27.88 -6.66
CA SER A 331 1.40 28.29 -5.44
C SER A 331 2.16 29.38 -4.66
N SER A 332 3.50 29.29 -4.61
CA SER A 332 4.36 30.25 -3.95
C SER A 332 4.29 31.65 -4.57
N VAL A 333 4.02 31.77 -5.88
CA VAL A 333 3.84 33.09 -6.54
C VAL A 333 2.79 33.91 -5.80
N TYR A 334 1.64 33.33 -5.47
CA TYR A 334 0.54 34.07 -4.84
C TYR A 334 0.90 34.58 -3.45
N ILE A 335 1.62 33.76 -2.67
CA ILE A 335 2.10 34.12 -1.33
C ILE A 335 3.15 35.23 -1.43
N ILE A 336 4.13 35.08 -2.35
CA ILE A 336 5.18 36.07 -2.55
C ILE A 336 4.59 37.40 -3.02
N VAL A 337 3.63 37.39 -3.96
CA VAL A 337 2.92 38.59 -4.44
C VAL A 337 2.22 39.30 -3.27
N ALA A 338 1.50 38.57 -2.42
CA ALA A 338 0.85 39.13 -1.23
C ALA A 338 1.87 39.73 -0.23
N PHE A 339 2.97 39.01 0.02
CA PHE A 339 4.03 39.46 0.91
C PHE A 339 4.73 40.72 0.38
N LEU A 340 5.06 40.77 -0.92
CA LEU A 340 5.66 41.94 -1.57
C LEU A 340 4.74 43.16 -1.52
N ALA A 341 3.42 42.97 -1.55
CA ALA A 341 2.46 44.07 -1.37
C ALA A 341 2.53 44.65 0.06
N LEU A 342 2.58 43.79 1.09
CA LEU A 342 2.75 44.21 2.49
C LEU A 342 4.12 44.88 2.72
N ALA A 343 5.19 44.33 2.14
CA ALA A 343 6.53 44.92 2.21
C ALA A 343 6.56 46.30 1.53
N SER A 344 5.99 46.41 0.32
CA SER A 344 5.92 47.67 -0.42
C SER A 344 5.15 48.74 0.34
N THR A 345 3.97 48.41 0.89
CA THR A 345 3.20 49.35 1.72
C THR A 345 3.97 49.78 2.96
N THR A 346 4.67 48.85 3.63
CA THR A 346 5.52 49.16 4.80
C THR A 346 6.65 50.13 4.42
N ILE A 347 7.39 49.85 3.34
CA ILE A 347 8.48 50.69 2.84
C ILE A 347 7.96 52.09 2.48
N ALA A 348 6.86 52.19 1.73
CA ALA A 348 6.25 53.45 1.35
C ALA A 348 5.81 54.26 2.57
N PHE A 349 5.24 53.60 3.58
CA PHE A 349 4.87 54.24 4.84
C PHE A 349 6.11 54.71 5.61
N LEU A 350 7.24 54.00 5.60
CA LEU A 350 8.47 54.46 6.24
C LEU A 350 9.06 55.70 5.54
N LEU A 351 9.04 55.72 4.21
CA LEU A 351 9.64 56.80 3.41
C LEU A 351 8.79 58.08 3.38
N THR A 352 7.46 57.97 3.40
CA THR A 352 6.55 59.11 3.21
C THR A 352 5.67 59.42 4.43
N ASN A 353 5.20 60.67 4.52
CA ASN A 353 4.32 61.14 5.61
C ASN A 353 2.89 61.40 5.16
N ASN A 354 2.70 61.86 3.92
CA ASN A 354 1.39 62.21 3.39
C ASN A 354 0.67 60.96 2.88
N ASP A 355 -0.63 60.86 3.13
CA ASP A 355 -1.40 59.66 2.78
C ASP A 355 -1.49 59.44 1.26
N SER A 356 -1.55 60.51 0.46
CA SER A 356 -1.52 60.42 -1.01
C SER A 356 -0.17 59.91 -1.53
N THR A 357 0.94 60.39 -0.98
CA THR A 357 2.28 59.94 -1.40
C THR A 357 2.60 58.53 -0.92
N LYS A 358 2.00 58.07 0.18
CA LYS A 358 2.08 56.66 0.61
C LYS A 358 1.46 55.73 -0.42
N ILE A 359 0.27 56.05 -0.92
CA ILE A 359 -0.42 55.20 -1.91
C ILE A 359 0.39 55.12 -3.20
N VAL A 360 0.81 56.27 -3.73
CA VAL A 360 1.61 56.32 -4.98
C VAL A 360 2.96 55.64 -4.80
N ALA A 361 3.66 55.85 -3.68
CA ALA A 361 4.93 55.20 -3.41
C ALA A 361 4.77 53.67 -3.21
N SER A 362 3.68 53.22 -2.58
CA SER A 362 3.40 51.78 -2.43
C SER A 362 3.15 51.13 -3.79
N ALA A 363 2.40 51.79 -4.67
CA ALA A 363 2.17 51.29 -6.02
C ALA A 363 3.46 51.24 -6.85
N ALA A 364 4.29 52.28 -6.76
CA ALA A 364 5.56 52.35 -7.50
C ALA A 364 6.58 51.30 -7.06
N VAL A 365 6.79 51.14 -5.75
CA VAL A 365 7.71 50.12 -5.20
C VAL A 365 7.19 48.71 -5.50
N TYR A 366 5.88 48.51 -5.40
CA TYR A 366 5.28 47.21 -5.67
C TYR A 366 5.38 46.83 -7.16
N ALA A 367 5.16 47.77 -8.07
CA ALA A 367 5.37 47.54 -9.50
C ALA A 367 6.83 47.13 -9.80
N GLY A 368 7.80 47.75 -9.12
CA GLY A 368 9.21 47.34 -9.19
C GLY A 368 9.43 45.92 -8.68
N PHE A 369 8.85 45.56 -7.53
CA PHE A 369 8.94 44.20 -6.99
C PHE A 369 8.28 43.15 -7.90
N LEU A 370 7.11 43.44 -8.47
CA LEU A 370 6.46 42.52 -9.41
C LEU A 370 7.27 42.34 -10.69
N ALA A 371 7.92 43.39 -11.19
CA ALA A 371 8.79 43.29 -12.35
C ALA A 371 10.01 42.38 -12.07
N VAL A 372 10.65 42.53 -10.90
CA VAL A 372 11.75 41.66 -10.47
C VAL A 372 11.27 40.23 -10.26
N LEU A 373 10.11 40.04 -9.61
CA LEU A 373 9.54 38.72 -9.39
C LEU A 373 9.28 38.00 -10.73
N TYR A 374 8.67 38.70 -11.69
CA TYR A 374 8.31 38.13 -12.99
C TYR A 374 9.54 37.69 -13.81
N THR A 375 10.69 38.34 -13.64
CA THR A 375 11.91 37.99 -14.38
C THR A 375 12.85 37.04 -13.63
N ALA A 376 12.91 37.13 -12.30
CA ALA A 376 13.87 36.38 -11.49
C ALA A 376 13.30 35.06 -10.96
N TYR A 377 11.97 34.93 -10.85
CA TYR A 377 11.33 33.75 -10.27
C TYR A 377 10.64 32.90 -11.35
N PRO A 378 11.14 31.68 -11.65
CA PRO A 378 10.59 30.81 -12.69
C PRO A 378 9.08 30.53 -12.57
N GLY A 379 8.58 30.40 -11.33
CA GLY A 379 7.16 30.15 -11.07
C GLY A 379 6.22 31.24 -11.62
N SER A 380 6.70 32.48 -11.79
CA SER A 380 5.89 33.56 -12.37
C SER A 380 5.58 33.37 -13.85
N VAL A 381 6.42 32.63 -14.58
CA VAL A 381 6.19 32.32 -16.00
C VAL A 381 5.15 31.20 -16.17
N LEU A 382 4.99 30.34 -15.15
CA LEU A 382 4.00 29.25 -15.14
C LEU A 382 2.57 29.75 -14.89
N VAL A 383 2.41 30.86 -14.16
CA VAL A 383 1.09 31.44 -13.86
C VAL A 383 0.60 32.25 -15.05
N PRO A 384 -0.66 32.08 -15.50
CA PRO A 384 -1.24 32.93 -16.52
C PRO A 384 -1.14 34.42 -16.13
N PHE A 385 -0.68 35.26 -17.06
CA PHE A 385 -0.44 36.68 -16.78
C PHE A 385 -1.67 37.41 -16.21
N THR A 386 -2.88 37.00 -16.62
CA THR A 386 -4.15 37.52 -16.09
C THR A 386 -4.32 37.26 -14.61
N ASP A 387 -3.98 36.06 -14.14
CA ASP A 387 -4.12 35.65 -12.74
C ASP A 387 -3.03 36.30 -11.89
N PHE A 388 -1.80 36.38 -12.42
CA PHE A 388 -0.71 37.12 -11.80
C PHE A 388 -1.08 38.60 -11.58
N MET A 389 -1.63 39.28 -12.59
CA MET A 389 -2.07 40.67 -12.46
C MET A 389 -3.26 40.84 -11.51
N ARG A 390 -4.26 39.94 -11.59
CA ARG A 390 -5.44 39.98 -10.72
C ARG A 390 -5.06 39.82 -9.25
N THR A 391 -4.24 38.81 -8.94
CA THR A 391 -3.75 38.58 -7.57
C THR A 391 -2.81 39.70 -7.12
N GLY A 392 -2.01 40.25 -8.02
CA GLY A 392 -1.22 41.45 -7.80
C GLY A 392 -2.07 42.65 -7.33
N LEU A 393 -3.13 42.97 -8.08
CA LEU A 393 -4.06 44.07 -7.78
C LEU A 393 -4.82 43.85 -6.48
N LEU A 394 -5.32 42.63 -6.24
CA LEU A 394 -6.00 42.28 -5.00
C LEU A 394 -5.07 42.40 -3.79
N SER A 395 -3.81 41.98 -3.92
CA SER A 395 -2.81 42.04 -2.85
C SER A 395 -2.43 43.46 -2.48
N ILE A 396 -2.23 44.36 -3.46
CA ILE A 396 -1.95 45.78 -3.15
C ILE A 396 -3.19 46.50 -2.59
N ALA A 397 -4.38 46.19 -3.10
CA ALA A 397 -5.63 46.74 -2.55
C ALA A 397 -5.84 46.26 -1.11
N GLY A 398 -5.64 44.97 -0.85
CA GLY A 398 -5.76 44.35 0.47
C GLY A 398 -4.74 44.89 1.47
N SER A 399 -3.46 45.00 1.07
CA SER A 399 -2.41 45.58 1.93
C SER A 399 -2.65 47.07 2.22
N LEU A 400 -3.08 47.87 1.24
CA LEU A 400 -3.44 49.27 1.48
C LEU A 400 -4.69 49.40 2.36
N PHE A 401 -5.69 48.54 2.15
CA PHE A 401 -6.86 48.46 3.02
C PHE A 401 -6.44 48.17 4.46
N LEU A 402 -5.59 47.16 4.67
CA LEU A 402 -5.07 46.79 5.98
C LEU A 402 -4.26 47.94 6.59
N ALA A 403 -3.38 48.60 5.82
CA ALA A 403 -2.53 49.67 6.32
C ALA A 403 -3.30 50.98 6.65
N LEU A 404 -4.36 51.30 5.89
CA LEU A 404 -5.08 52.57 6.02
C LEU A 404 -6.37 52.49 6.84
N LEU A 405 -7.12 51.38 6.73
CA LEU A 405 -8.43 51.23 7.37
C LEU A 405 -8.33 50.50 8.72
N LEU A 406 -7.42 49.53 8.88
CA LEU A 406 -7.23 48.84 10.17
C LEU A 406 -6.93 49.82 11.31
N PRO A 407 -6.03 50.83 11.18
CA PRO A 407 -5.79 51.79 12.25
C PRO A 407 -6.98 52.70 12.55
N ARG A 408 -7.88 52.92 11.58
CA ARG A 408 -9.09 53.74 11.75
C ARG A 408 -10.20 52.94 12.45
N TRP A 409 -10.34 51.66 12.11
CA TRP A 409 -11.28 50.73 12.73
C TRP A 409 -10.86 50.33 14.15
N MET A 410 -9.55 50.30 14.41
CA MET A 410 -8.99 50.00 15.74
C MET A 410 -9.13 51.15 16.75
N LYS A 411 -9.49 52.37 16.32
CA LYS A 411 -9.76 53.51 17.22
C LYS A 411 -11.18 53.44 17.79
N GLY A 412 -11.37 52.59 18.80
CA GLY A 412 -12.60 52.50 19.60
C GLY A 412 -12.52 53.34 20.88
N GLY A 413 -13.63 53.96 21.27
CA GLY A 413 -13.72 54.92 22.38
C GLY A 413 -13.12 54.41 23.71
N SER A 414 -12.36 55.28 24.37
CA SER A 414 -11.74 55.02 25.67
C SER A 414 -12.80 54.93 26.78
N ARG A 415 -12.92 53.77 27.42
CA ARG A 415 -13.61 53.64 28.72
C ARG A 415 -12.55 53.78 29.81
N ARG A 416 -12.78 54.72 30.75
CA ARG A 416 -11.88 55.07 31.87
C ARG A 416 -11.33 53.82 32.57
N GLY A 417 -10.01 53.76 32.74
CA GLY A 417 -9.34 52.92 33.75
C GLY A 417 -8.42 51.83 33.23
N MET A 418 -8.61 51.31 32.02
CA MET A 418 -7.67 50.39 31.38
C MET A 418 -7.44 50.83 29.94
N VAL A 419 -6.20 51.09 29.57
CA VAL A 419 -5.84 51.35 28.18
C VAL A 419 -5.83 50.00 27.47
N PRO A 420 -6.76 49.71 26.55
CA PRO A 420 -6.72 48.45 25.81
C PRO A 420 -5.39 48.38 25.05
N LEU A 421 -4.76 47.21 24.96
CA LEU A 421 -3.53 46.96 24.17
C LEU A 421 -3.61 47.63 22.77
N ARG A 422 -4.84 47.61 22.21
CA ARG A 422 -5.26 48.21 20.94
C ARG A 422 -4.96 49.71 20.77
N ASN A 423 -4.99 50.50 21.85
CA ASN A 423 -4.76 51.96 21.82
C ASN A 423 -3.29 52.36 22.03
N ILE A 424 -2.43 51.43 22.45
CA ILE A 424 -1.00 51.66 22.69
C ILE A 424 -0.16 51.25 21.46
N LEU A 425 -0.60 50.24 20.72
CA LEU A 425 0.06 49.70 19.53
C LEU A 425 0.33 50.77 18.46
N VAL A 426 -0.68 51.53 18.04
CA VAL A 426 -0.53 52.54 16.97
C VAL A 426 0.51 53.63 17.34
N PRO A 427 0.47 54.22 18.56
CA PRO A 427 1.55 55.09 19.05
C PRO A 427 2.93 54.42 19.08
N ILE A 428 3.04 53.17 19.54
CA ILE A 428 4.31 52.42 19.62
C ILE A 428 4.94 52.26 18.23
N PHE A 429 4.19 51.80 17.23
CA PHE A 429 4.67 51.65 15.86
C PHE A 429 5.02 53.01 15.22
N SER A 430 4.29 54.07 15.57
CA SER A 430 4.61 55.44 15.14
C SER A 430 5.91 55.95 15.76
N MET A 431 6.16 55.64 17.04
CA MET A 431 7.42 55.97 17.73
C MET A 431 8.60 55.18 17.14
N ALA A 432 8.43 53.88 16.88
CA ALA A 432 9.42 53.04 16.21
C ALA A 432 9.75 53.55 14.80
N LYS A 433 8.74 53.94 14.00
CA LYS A 433 8.96 54.60 12.71
C LYS A 433 9.80 55.88 12.83
N ARG A 434 9.53 56.69 13.87
CA ARG A 434 10.26 57.96 14.09
C ARG A 434 11.71 57.72 14.54
N SER A 435 11.99 56.68 15.33
CA SER A 435 13.36 56.30 15.72
C SER A 435 14.15 55.84 14.50
N ILE A 436 13.60 54.94 13.69
CA ILE A 436 14.21 54.43 12.45
C ILE A 436 14.61 55.58 11.51
N ARG A 437 13.68 56.51 11.26
CA ARG A 437 13.93 57.62 10.32
C ARG A 437 14.97 58.63 10.81
N ARG A 438 15.19 58.76 12.12
CA ARG A 438 16.17 59.69 12.70
C ARG A 438 17.62 59.21 12.47
N ARG A 439 17.84 57.90 12.39
CA ARG A 439 19.19 57.28 12.28
C ARG A 439 19.29 56.40 11.03
N ARG A 440 19.07 57.01 9.86
CA ARG A 440 18.94 56.32 8.56
C ARG A 440 20.13 55.44 8.19
N LEU A 441 21.36 55.88 8.48
CA LEU A 441 22.58 55.13 8.16
C LEU A 441 22.65 53.80 8.92
N ARG A 442 22.29 53.81 10.20
CA ARG A 442 22.28 52.61 11.04
C ARG A 442 21.21 51.62 10.58
N PHE A 443 20.01 52.12 10.33
CA PHE A 443 18.92 51.30 9.82
C PHE A 443 19.32 50.65 8.48
N LEU A 444 19.92 51.40 7.56
CA LEU A 444 20.35 50.86 6.28
C LEU A 444 21.44 49.77 6.43
N LEU A 445 22.44 50.01 7.28
CA LEU A 445 23.51 49.03 7.53
C LEU A 445 23.00 47.75 8.20
N THR A 446 22.09 47.88 9.18
CA THR A 446 21.48 46.72 9.86
C THR A 446 20.55 45.94 8.94
N LEU A 447 19.73 46.63 8.13
CA LEU A 447 18.88 46.00 7.13
C LEU A 447 19.72 45.23 6.10
N ILE A 448 20.72 45.87 5.48
CA ILE A 448 21.60 45.21 4.49
C ILE A 448 22.29 44.00 5.12
N SER A 449 22.84 44.14 6.33
CA SER A 449 23.52 43.05 7.01
C SER A 449 22.58 41.86 7.25
N ILE A 450 21.36 42.12 7.75
CA ILE A 450 20.37 41.06 8.01
C ILE A 450 19.92 40.43 6.68
N THR A 451 19.63 41.24 5.65
CA THR A 451 19.21 40.75 4.34
C THR A 451 20.29 39.87 3.69
N VAL A 452 21.55 40.30 3.67
CA VAL A 452 22.66 39.51 3.09
C VAL A 452 22.80 38.17 3.82
N LEU A 453 22.66 38.18 5.14
CA LEU A 453 22.83 36.99 5.96
C LEU A 453 21.64 36.03 5.86
N VAL A 454 20.41 36.54 5.79
CA VAL A 454 19.22 35.71 5.46
C VAL A 454 19.33 35.16 4.05
N MET A 455 19.72 35.98 3.07
CA MET A 455 19.90 35.54 1.68
C MET A 455 20.97 34.45 1.59
N SER A 456 22.11 34.64 2.26
CA SER A 456 23.18 33.64 2.32
C SER A 456 22.71 32.33 2.94
N PHE A 457 21.95 32.41 4.03
CA PHE A 457 21.33 31.23 4.66
C PHE A 457 20.40 30.50 3.70
N VAL A 458 19.44 31.21 3.08
CA VAL A 458 18.49 30.62 2.12
C VAL A 458 19.19 30.01 0.90
N THR A 459 20.27 30.63 0.39
CA THR A 459 21.04 30.06 -0.72
C THR A 459 21.87 28.83 -0.34
N LEU A 460 22.23 28.68 0.94
CA LEU A 460 23.00 27.55 1.45
C LEU A 460 22.11 26.41 1.94
N THR A 461 20.82 26.66 2.18
CA THR A 461 19.86 25.64 2.57
C THR A 461 19.32 24.93 1.33
N SER A 462 19.85 23.74 1.04
CA SER A 462 19.25 22.80 0.10
C SER A 462 18.81 21.57 0.88
N PHE A 463 17.51 21.28 0.85
CA PHE A 463 16.94 20.04 1.36
C PHE A 463 16.46 19.24 0.17
N SER A 464 16.90 17.99 0.08
CA SER A 464 16.31 17.02 -0.82
C SER A 464 15.86 15.83 0.03
N GLU A 465 14.61 15.45 -0.12
CA GLU A 465 14.15 14.14 0.31
C GLU A 465 14.38 13.17 -0.86
N THR A 466 15.25 12.19 -0.65
CA THR A 466 15.51 11.14 -1.64
C THR A 466 14.95 9.84 -1.06
N LYS A 467 14.17 9.09 -1.84
CA LYS A 467 13.77 7.72 -1.50
C LYS A 467 14.79 6.81 -2.16
N ASP A 468 15.39 5.93 -1.37
CA ASP A 468 16.45 5.04 -1.86
C ASP A 468 16.39 3.72 -1.10
N LEU A 469 17.09 2.72 -1.63
CA LEU A 469 17.34 1.48 -0.93
C LEU A 469 18.32 1.75 0.23
N LEU A 470 17.79 1.77 1.44
CA LEU A 470 18.59 1.97 2.65
C LEU A 470 19.12 0.63 3.13
N VAL A 471 20.43 0.46 3.06
CA VAL A 471 21.12 -0.68 3.66
C VAL A 471 21.84 -0.24 4.92
N ARG A 472 21.42 -0.77 6.08
CA ARG A 472 21.99 -0.42 7.38
C ARG A 472 22.55 -1.66 8.05
N ARG A 473 23.78 -1.56 8.56
CA ARG A 473 24.35 -2.59 9.43
C ARG A 473 23.83 -2.37 10.85
N ILE A 474 23.11 -3.36 11.38
CA ILE A 474 22.54 -3.32 12.74
C ILE A 474 23.56 -3.84 13.75
N SER A 475 24.17 -4.99 13.46
CA SER A 475 25.14 -5.63 14.35
C SER A 475 26.34 -6.15 13.56
N PRO A 476 27.57 -5.99 14.08
CA PRO A 476 28.74 -6.62 13.49
C PRO A 476 28.88 -8.10 13.85
N THR A 477 28.06 -8.60 14.78
CA THR A 477 28.14 -9.96 15.29
C THR A 477 27.58 -10.92 14.24
N PRO A 478 28.33 -11.95 13.83
CA PRO A 478 27.82 -13.02 12.98
C PRO A 478 26.62 -13.67 13.66
N ALA A 479 25.52 -13.80 12.95
CA ALA A 479 24.40 -14.59 13.44
C ALA A 479 24.58 -16.06 13.04
N PRO A 480 24.10 -17.00 13.86
CA PRO A 480 24.43 -18.42 13.72
C PRO A 480 23.86 -19.06 12.45
N VAL A 481 22.81 -18.48 11.87
CA VAL A 481 22.10 -19.02 10.70
C VAL A 481 22.17 -18.03 9.54
N ARG A 482 22.52 -18.54 8.36
CA ARG A 482 22.55 -17.77 7.11
C ARG A 482 21.15 -17.73 6.51
N GLY A 483 20.52 -16.56 6.50
CA GLY A 483 19.16 -16.42 6.01
C GLY A 483 18.69 -14.99 5.93
N VAL A 484 17.49 -14.81 5.38
CA VAL A 484 16.80 -13.52 5.28
C VAL A 484 15.48 -13.58 6.01
N LEU A 485 15.25 -12.67 6.95
CA LEU A 485 13.96 -12.48 7.60
C LEU A 485 13.20 -11.34 6.90
N LEU A 486 11.94 -11.59 6.58
CA LEU A 486 11.05 -10.65 5.91
C LEU A 486 9.96 -10.20 6.86
N ARG A 487 9.70 -8.88 6.90
CA ARG A 487 8.51 -8.29 7.54
C ARG A 487 7.79 -7.37 6.57
N SER A 488 6.52 -7.09 6.88
CA SER A 488 5.78 -6.05 6.17
C SER A 488 6.50 -4.70 6.30
N GLY A 489 6.40 -3.88 5.26
CA GLY A 489 6.94 -2.53 5.30
C GLY A 489 6.24 -1.71 6.38
N GLY A 490 7.01 -1.04 7.26
CA GLY A 490 6.46 -0.25 8.36
C GLY A 490 6.41 -0.97 9.71
N TYR A 491 6.74 -2.26 9.76
CA TYR A 491 6.77 -3.01 11.02
C TYR A 491 7.71 -2.37 12.06
N SER A 492 7.19 -2.14 13.26
CA SER A 492 7.99 -1.95 14.46
C SER A 492 7.37 -2.71 15.62
N PHE A 493 8.14 -3.02 16.66
CA PHE A 493 7.58 -3.66 17.85
C PHE A 493 6.52 -2.78 18.53
N GLU A 494 6.66 -1.46 18.49
CA GLU A 494 5.69 -0.52 19.07
C GLU A 494 4.41 -0.40 18.20
N THR A 495 4.55 -0.57 16.88
CA THR A 495 3.46 -0.48 15.90
C THR A 495 3.55 -1.66 14.94
N PRO A 496 3.17 -2.88 15.36
CA PRO A 496 3.35 -4.07 14.55
C PRO A 496 2.41 -4.02 13.34
N GLU A 497 3.00 -4.18 12.16
CA GLU A 497 2.29 -4.32 10.90
C GLU A 497 2.56 -5.72 10.37
N PHE A 498 1.56 -6.59 10.45
CA PHE A 498 1.67 -7.99 10.03
C PHE A 498 1.44 -8.13 8.53
N MET A 499 1.90 -9.25 7.99
CA MET A 499 1.70 -9.56 6.59
C MET A 499 0.23 -9.79 6.32
N THR A 500 -0.29 -9.15 5.28
CA THR A 500 -1.63 -9.45 4.78
C THR A 500 -1.66 -10.85 4.16
N GLU A 501 -2.83 -11.47 4.03
CA GLU A 501 -2.97 -12.80 3.40
C GLU A 501 -2.44 -12.86 1.95
N GLY A 502 -2.31 -11.71 1.26
CA GLY A 502 -1.60 -11.59 -0.03
C GLY A 502 -0.20 -10.94 0.04
N GLY A 503 0.28 -10.63 1.25
CA GLY A 503 1.50 -9.82 1.48
C GLY A 503 2.79 -10.61 1.32
N VAL A 504 2.81 -11.90 1.66
CA VAL A 504 3.92 -12.81 1.34
C VAL A 504 3.39 -14.02 0.61
N ASN A 505 3.67 -14.06 -0.69
CA ASN A 505 3.42 -15.23 -1.51
C ASN A 505 4.55 -16.23 -1.25
N LEU A 506 4.33 -17.12 -0.28
CA LEU A 506 5.29 -18.16 0.10
C LEU A 506 5.65 -19.06 -1.10
N GLU A 507 4.66 -19.36 -1.94
CA GLU A 507 4.85 -20.16 -3.15
C GLU A 507 5.84 -19.48 -4.11
N TRP A 508 5.69 -18.18 -4.33
CA TRP A 508 6.65 -17.40 -5.12
C TRP A 508 8.05 -17.39 -4.50
N LEU A 509 8.16 -17.20 -3.17
CA LEU A 509 9.45 -17.23 -2.47
C LEU A 509 10.15 -18.58 -2.65
N LEU A 510 9.43 -19.69 -2.49
CA LEU A 510 9.95 -21.04 -2.65
C LEU A 510 10.37 -21.36 -4.09
N ARG A 511 9.79 -20.67 -5.09
CA ARG A 511 10.22 -20.78 -6.50
C ARG A 511 11.50 -20.00 -6.83
N GLN A 512 11.99 -19.15 -5.94
CA GLN A 512 13.20 -18.37 -6.21
C GLN A 512 14.46 -19.25 -6.14
N PRO A 513 15.43 -19.10 -7.07
CA PRO A 513 16.60 -19.97 -7.14
C PRO A 513 17.53 -19.86 -5.92
N GLU A 514 17.49 -18.74 -5.20
CA GLU A 514 18.28 -18.52 -3.99
C GLU A 514 17.72 -19.24 -2.76
N VAL A 515 16.43 -19.58 -2.76
CA VAL A 515 15.71 -20.04 -1.59
C VAL A 515 15.88 -21.55 -1.44
N ALA A 516 16.30 -21.98 -0.26
CA ALA A 516 16.34 -23.39 0.11
C ALA A 516 15.01 -23.80 0.76
N GLN A 517 14.59 -23.04 1.78
CA GLN A 517 13.32 -23.20 2.48
C GLN A 517 12.83 -21.85 3.02
N ALA A 518 11.55 -21.81 3.41
CA ALA A 518 10.96 -20.64 4.05
C ALA A 518 10.04 -21.04 5.20
N SER A 519 10.29 -20.52 6.40
CA SER A 519 9.48 -20.73 7.60
C SER A 519 8.57 -19.52 7.83
N GLN A 520 7.28 -19.76 8.06
CA GLN A 520 6.33 -18.72 8.44
C GLN A 520 6.10 -18.74 9.95
N ARG A 521 6.14 -17.55 10.55
CA ARG A 521 5.75 -17.36 11.94
C ARG A 521 4.49 -16.52 12.03
N ALA A 522 3.42 -17.11 12.55
CA ALA A 522 2.19 -16.43 12.89
C ALA A 522 2.21 -15.99 14.36
N GLU A 523 1.69 -14.80 14.65
CA GLU A 523 1.45 -14.36 16.02
C GLU A 523 0.20 -13.48 16.10
N ASN A 524 -0.33 -13.28 17.31
CA ASN A 524 -1.44 -12.36 17.50
C ASN A 524 -0.99 -10.89 17.52
N LEU A 525 -1.86 -9.99 17.04
CA LEU A 525 -1.65 -8.57 17.24
C LEU A 525 -1.65 -8.26 18.75
N PRO A 526 -0.69 -7.43 19.24
CA PRO A 526 -0.69 -7.02 20.63
C PRO A 526 -2.02 -6.38 21.03
N SER A 527 -2.55 -6.80 22.18
CA SER A 527 -3.81 -6.30 22.70
C SER A 527 -3.76 -6.19 24.22
N ILE A 528 -4.59 -5.29 24.76
CA ILE A 528 -4.82 -5.15 26.20
C ILE A 528 -5.59 -6.36 26.75
N ARG A 529 -6.38 -7.03 25.90
CA ARG A 529 -7.15 -8.21 26.28
C ARG A 529 -6.36 -9.47 25.94
N HIS A 530 -6.55 -10.51 26.74
CA HIS A 530 -6.08 -11.84 26.39
C HIS A 530 -6.72 -12.27 25.06
N VAL A 531 -5.93 -12.95 24.25
CA VAL A 531 -6.33 -13.45 22.93
C VAL A 531 -7.25 -14.66 23.09
N THR A 532 -6.86 -15.54 24.01
CA THR A 532 -7.56 -16.79 24.28
C THR A 532 -7.34 -17.20 25.73
N THR A 533 -7.94 -18.32 26.12
CA THR A 533 -7.74 -18.93 27.44
C THR A 533 -7.38 -20.39 27.30
N LEU A 534 -6.39 -20.85 28.06
CA LEU A 534 -6.00 -22.26 28.17
C LEU A 534 -6.48 -22.80 29.51
N ASN A 535 -7.44 -23.73 29.52
CA ASN A 535 -8.06 -24.27 30.74
C ASN A 535 -8.53 -23.18 31.75
N GLY A 536 -8.90 -21.99 31.25
CA GLY A 536 -9.33 -20.84 32.04
C GLY A 536 -8.23 -19.85 32.45
N VAL A 537 -6.95 -20.18 32.22
CA VAL A 537 -5.82 -19.24 32.34
C VAL A 537 -5.77 -18.32 31.13
N ARG A 538 -5.41 -17.05 31.34
CA ARG A 538 -5.42 -16.02 30.30
C ARG A 538 -4.13 -16.08 29.49
N ILE A 539 -4.27 -16.16 28.17
CA ILE A 539 -3.14 -16.18 27.24
C ILE A 539 -3.15 -14.89 26.42
N TYR A 540 -2.05 -14.15 26.49
CA TYR A 540 -1.86 -12.87 25.79
C TYR A 540 -1.06 -13.04 24.50
N GLY A 541 -0.21 -14.07 24.41
CA GLY A 541 0.58 -14.38 23.24
C GLY A 541 0.24 -15.75 22.65
N VAL A 542 0.04 -15.81 21.36
CA VAL A 542 -0.04 -17.04 20.58
C VAL A 542 1.04 -16.96 19.52
N VAL A 543 1.88 -18.00 19.42
CA VAL A 543 2.88 -18.11 18.36
C VAL A 543 2.63 -19.41 17.60
N GLY A 544 2.49 -19.32 16.28
CA GLY A 544 2.29 -20.44 15.37
C GLY A 544 3.43 -20.55 14.38
N PHE A 545 3.91 -21.76 14.13
CA PHE A 545 4.97 -22.02 13.15
C PHE A 545 4.93 -23.48 12.68
N ASP A 546 5.61 -23.76 11.57
CA ASP A 546 5.89 -25.14 11.17
C ASP A 546 7.13 -25.62 11.95
N SER A 547 6.94 -26.65 12.79
CA SER A 547 7.97 -27.14 13.70
C SER A 547 9.23 -27.66 13.00
N ALA A 548 9.12 -28.22 11.78
CA ALA A 548 10.30 -28.69 11.05
C ALA A 548 11.07 -27.52 10.43
N LEU A 549 10.36 -26.58 9.82
CA LEU A 549 10.97 -25.43 9.14
C LEU A 549 11.55 -24.41 10.13
N GLU A 550 10.84 -24.10 11.21
CA GLU A 550 11.29 -23.14 12.22
C GLU A 550 12.49 -23.68 13.01
N ASP A 551 12.54 -25.00 13.26
CA ASP A 551 13.70 -25.63 13.92
C ASP A 551 14.94 -25.64 13.03
N GLU A 552 14.78 -25.86 11.72
CA GLU A 552 15.91 -25.77 10.79
C GLU A 552 16.50 -24.36 10.72
N VAL A 553 15.65 -23.33 10.82
CA VAL A 553 16.06 -21.92 10.73
C VAL A 553 16.59 -21.38 12.06
N LEU A 554 15.91 -21.63 13.19
CA LEU A 554 16.25 -21.01 14.49
C LEU A 554 16.77 -22.00 15.54
N GLY A 555 16.65 -23.31 15.31
CA GLY A 555 16.96 -24.32 16.32
C GLY A 555 16.03 -24.25 17.52
N ILE A 556 14.75 -23.97 17.31
CA ILE A 556 13.75 -23.76 18.37
C ILE A 556 13.56 -25.00 19.26
N SER A 557 13.86 -26.20 18.78
CA SER A 557 13.87 -27.43 19.60
C SER A 557 14.81 -27.34 20.80
N SER A 558 15.83 -26.48 20.75
CA SER A 558 16.76 -26.24 21.87
C SER A 558 16.11 -25.61 23.09
N VAL A 559 14.91 -25.02 22.97
CA VAL A 559 14.14 -24.46 24.08
C VAL A 559 13.23 -25.48 24.76
N ILE A 560 13.00 -26.65 24.15
CA ILE A 560 12.10 -27.67 24.68
C ILE A 560 12.83 -28.45 25.78
N GLU A 561 12.23 -28.47 26.98
CA GLU A 561 12.74 -29.24 28.12
C GLU A 561 12.17 -30.66 28.12
N GLU A 562 10.88 -30.80 27.85
CA GLU A 562 10.15 -32.06 27.88
C GLU A 562 9.21 -32.18 26.67
N GLY A 563 9.08 -33.38 26.09
CA GLY A 563 8.19 -33.64 24.95
C GLY A 563 8.77 -33.23 23.59
N ALA A 564 7.94 -32.69 22.71
CA ALA A 564 8.28 -32.29 21.35
C ALA A 564 7.71 -30.92 20.97
N LEU A 565 8.16 -30.36 19.85
CA LEU A 565 7.57 -29.17 19.23
C LEU A 565 6.13 -29.44 18.78
N PRO A 566 5.26 -28.40 18.70
CA PRO A 566 3.84 -28.60 18.44
C PRO A 566 3.58 -29.15 17.02
N SER A 567 2.75 -30.19 16.94
CA SER A 567 2.14 -30.68 15.72
C SER A 567 0.79 -29.99 15.47
N GLU A 568 0.11 -30.32 14.36
CA GLU A 568 -1.23 -29.80 14.12
C GLU A 568 -2.23 -30.42 15.10
N GLY A 569 -2.88 -29.58 15.91
CA GLY A 569 -3.69 -30.00 17.05
C GLY A 569 -2.91 -30.19 18.37
N GLY A 570 -1.60 -29.93 18.38
CA GLY A 570 -0.74 -29.93 19.56
C GLY A 570 -0.55 -28.53 20.15
N VAL A 571 -0.21 -28.47 21.45
CA VAL A 571 0.19 -27.23 22.14
C VAL A 571 1.44 -27.48 22.97
N VAL A 572 2.33 -26.48 23.00
CA VAL A 572 3.50 -26.43 23.87
C VAL A 572 3.41 -25.19 24.76
N ILE A 573 3.66 -25.38 26.05
CA ILE A 573 3.54 -24.35 27.09
C ILE A 573 4.82 -24.20 27.91
N SER A 574 4.92 -23.17 28.73
CA SER A 574 6.05 -22.99 29.66
C SER A 574 6.02 -23.98 30.81
N GLU A 575 7.19 -24.17 31.44
CA GLU A 575 7.32 -24.89 32.71
C GLU A 575 6.41 -24.26 33.78
N GLU A 576 6.41 -22.93 33.89
CA GLU A 576 5.57 -22.21 34.85
C GLU A 576 4.06 -22.44 34.62
N LEU A 577 3.61 -22.45 33.37
CA LEU A 577 2.20 -22.65 33.04
C LEU A 577 1.76 -24.11 33.26
N ARG A 578 2.64 -25.08 32.98
CA ARG A 578 2.41 -26.49 33.30
C ARG A 578 2.20 -26.67 34.80
N ASP A 579 3.10 -26.13 35.61
CA ASP A 579 3.06 -26.25 37.07
C ASP A 579 1.84 -25.52 37.67
N ALA A 580 1.42 -24.40 37.07
CA ALA A 580 0.22 -23.67 37.47
C ALA A 580 -1.09 -24.41 37.14
N LEU A 581 -1.10 -25.17 36.04
CA LEU A 581 -2.26 -25.94 35.56
C LEU A 581 -2.32 -27.37 36.14
N ASP A 582 -1.21 -27.88 36.70
CA ASP A 582 -1.07 -29.25 37.21
C ASP A 582 -1.39 -30.31 36.13
N VAL A 583 -0.71 -30.19 34.98
CA VAL A 583 -0.90 -31.04 33.78
C VAL A 583 0.40 -31.73 33.35
N GLU A 584 0.29 -32.89 32.71
CA GLU A 584 1.42 -33.67 32.19
C GLU A 584 1.42 -33.73 30.65
N VAL A 585 2.59 -33.94 30.04
CA VAL A 585 2.69 -34.14 28.58
C VAL A 585 1.84 -35.35 28.16
N GLY A 586 0.95 -35.13 27.19
CA GLY A 586 -0.07 -36.07 26.74
C GLY A 586 -1.49 -35.73 27.19
N ASP A 587 -1.67 -34.80 28.13
CA ASP A 587 -2.99 -34.34 28.57
C ASP A 587 -3.69 -33.50 27.49
N THR A 588 -5.02 -33.53 27.50
CA THR A 588 -5.85 -32.69 26.62
C THR A 588 -6.20 -31.38 27.31
N LEU A 589 -5.80 -30.27 26.70
CA LEU A 589 -6.05 -28.91 27.16
C LEU A 589 -7.08 -28.21 26.27
N LEU A 590 -7.92 -27.38 26.87
CA LEU A 590 -8.92 -26.59 26.15
C LEU A 590 -8.40 -25.18 25.92
N LEU A 591 -8.02 -24.87 24.68
CA LEU A 591 -7.59 -23.54 24.24
C LEU A 591 -8.71 -22.86 23.45
N GLY A 592 -9.32 -21.82 24.03
CA GLY A 592 -10.33 -21.02 23.31
C GLY A 592 -11.59 -21.80 22.87
N GLY A 593 -11.83 -22.98 23.42
CA GLY A 593 -12.90 -23.89 23.01
C GLY A 593 -12.46 -25.05 22.10
N THR A 594 -11.20 -25.09 21.68
CA THR A 594 -10.59 -26.17 20.91
C THR A 594 -9.81 -27.10 21.84
N GLU A 595 -10.01 -28.41 21.70
CA GLU A 595 -9.25 -29.42 22.45
C GLU A 595 -7.92 -29.69 21.73
N LEU A 596 -6.81 -29.49 22.43
CA LEU A 596 -5.44 -29.68 21.95
C LEU A 596 -4.68 -30.61 22.89
N VAL A 597 -3.73 -31.38 22.37
CA VAL A 597 -2.88 -32.25 23.20
C VAL A 597 -1.63 -31.49 23.63
N LEU A 598 -1.28 -31.54 24.91
CA LEU A 598 -0.01 -31.02 25.42
C LEU A 598 1.12 -31.92 24.93
N GLU A 599 1.90 -31.45 23.97
CA GLU A 599 2.96 -32.25 23.33
C GLU A 599 4.36 -31.96 23.86
N GLY A 600 4.55 -30.80 24.48
CA GLY A 600 5.82 -30.42 25.05
C GLY A 600 5.76 -29.23 25.99
N VAL A 601 6.86 -29.03 26.69
CA VAL A 601 7.07 -27.99 27.68
C VAL A 601 8.41 -27.32 27.38
N PHE A 602 8.43 -25.99 27.28
CA PHE A 602 9.65 -25.24 27.01
C PHE A 602 10.23 -24.61 28.29
N ASP A 603 11.55 -24.47 28.33
CA ASP A 603 12.28 -23.75 29.38
C ASP A 603 12.09 -22.24 29.21
N ASP A 604 11.53 -21.60 30.24
CA ASP A 604 11.20 -20.17 30.25
C ASP A 604 12.43 -19.27 29.98
N ALA A 605 13.58 -19.60 30.56
CA ALA A 605 14.79 -18.80 30.40
C ALA A 605 15.41 -18.94 29.00
N ALA A 606 15.35 -20.13 28.42
CA ALA A 606 15.82 -20.44 27.07
C ALA A 606 14.96 -19.70 26.04
N LEU A 607 13.63 -19.75 26.17
CA LEU A 607 12.73 -19.04 25.27
C LEU A 607 12.87 -17.51 25.40
N TRP A 608 13.04 -16.99 26.61
CA TRP A 608 13.31 -15.56 26.84
C TRP A 608 14.64 -15.08 26.22
N ALA A 609 15.65 -15.95 26.23
CA ALA A 609 16.96 -15.67 25.65
C ALA A 609 16.99 -15.86 24.12
N LEU A 610 16.04 -16.59 23.55
CA LEU A 610 15.96 -16.85 22.12
C LEU A 610 15.88 -15.53 21.33
N ARG A 611 16.66 -15.45 20.26
CA ARG A 611 16.70 -14.31 19.36
C ARG A 611 16.38 -14.76 17.96
N ASP A 612 15.61 -13.92 17.29
CA ASP A 612 15.23 -14.12 15.90
C ASP A 612 16.36 -13.72 14.95
N LEU A 613 16.19 -13.95 13.64
CA LEU A 613 17.20 -13.59 12.63
C LEU A 613 17.45 -12.08 12.54
N ASP A 614 16.50 -11.24 12.98
CA ASP A 614 16.65 -9.78 13.09
C ASP A 614 17.33 -9.33 14.41
N GLY A 615 17.69 -10.28 15.29
CA GLY A 615 18.31 -10.03 16.58
C GLY A 615 17.33 -9.56 17.67
N GLU A 616 16.02 -9.48 17.39
CA GLU A 616 14.99 -9.16 18.38
C GLU A 616 14.59 -10.39 19.21
N SER A 617 13.85 -10.15 20.30
CA SER A 617 13.27 -11.24 21.10
C SER A 617 12.24 -12.03 20.30
N TYR A 618 12.25 -13.35 20.47
CA TYR A 618 11.25 -14.26 19.90
C TYR A 618 9.86 -14.05 20.52
N LEU A 619 9.74 -13.45 21.70
CA LEU A 619 8.45 -13.34 22.41
C LEU A 619 7.48 -12.36 21.72
N PRO A 620 6.18 -12.69 21.62
CA PRO A 620 5.16 -11.78 21.09
C PRO A 620 4.92 -10.59 22.03
N GLY A 621 4.15 -9.60 21.54
CA GLY A 621 3.80 -8.40 22.30
C GLY A 621 2.39 -8.43 22.90
N LYS A 622 2.20 -7.72 24.02
CA LYS A 622 0.90 -7.33 24.60
C LYS A 622 0.86 -5.83 24.83
N GLU A 623 -0.33 -5.24 24.90
CA GLU A 623 -0.47 -3.83 25.24
C GLU A 623 -0.71 -3.66 26.74
N GLU A 624 0.11 -2.83 27.40
CA GLU A 624 -0.08 -2.48 28.81
C GLU A 624 -0.27 -0.97 28.96
N ASN A 625 -1.19 -0.58 29.85
CA ASN A 625 -1.38 0.83 30.21
C ASN A 625 -0.28 1.28 31.18
N MET A 626 0.63 2.12 30.70
CA MET A 626 1.74 2.67 31.50
C MET A 626 1.29 3.75 32.49
N ASN A 627 0.09 4.31 32.30
CA ASN A 627 -0.43 5.34 33.19
C ASN A 627 -1.25 4.71 34.34
N PRO A 628 -1.24 5.34 35.52
CA PRO A 628 -2.13 4.96 36.60
C PRO A 628 -3.60 4.93 36.14
N PRO A 629 -4.45 4.07 36.70
CA PRO A 629 -5.86 3.93 36.29
C PRO A 629 -6.67 5.23 36.35
N GLU A 630 -6.23 6.22 37.13
CA GLU A 630 -6.88 7.51 37.32
C GLU A 630 -6.51 8.55 36.23
N GLU A 631 -5.49 8.28 35.42
CA GLU A 631 -5.03 9.16 34.34
C GLU A 631 -5.51 8.66 32.97
N ARG A 632 -5.33 9.48 31.92
CA ARG A 632 -5.67 9.05 30.56
C ARG A 632 -4.80 7.86 30.19
N PRO A 633 -5.37 6.74 29.73
CA PRO A 633 -4.57 5.55 29.43
C PRO A 633 -3.57 5.86 28.32
N MET A 634 -2.34 5.37 28.51
CA MET A 634 -1.26 5.42 27.53
C MET A 634 -0.75 4.01 27.36
N TYR A 635 -1.19 3.36 26.28
CA TYR A 635 -0.83 1.99 25.99
C TYR A 635 0.53 1.92 25.31
N HIS A 636 1.36 1.00 25.78
CA HIS A 636 2.62 0.65 25.17
C HIS A 636 2.67 -0.84 24.92
N THR A 637 3.24 -1.23 23.78
CA THR A 637 3.55 -2.63 23.50
C THR A 637 4.74 -3.07 24.34
N ILE A 638 4.54 -4.09 25.16
CA ILE A 638 5.58 -4.77 25.93
C ILE A 638 5.60 -6.26 25.55
N ARG A 639 6.69 -6.97 25.85
CA ARG A 639 6.77 -8.41 25.57
C ARG A 639 5.85 -9.17 26.54
N CYS A 640 5.24 -10.24 26.06
CA CYS A 640 4.54 -11.18 26.94
C CYS A 640 5.54 -11.87 27.86
N GLU A 641 5.11 -12.20 29.07
CA GLU A 641 5.83 -13.13 29.93
C GLU A 641 5.64 -14.56 29.40
N THR A 642 6.54 -15.48 29.74
CA THR A 642 6.55 -16.84 29.19
C THR A 642 5.42 -17.73 29.70
N ASP A 643 4.79 -17.38 30.83
CA ASP A 643 3.57 -18.01 31.37
C ASP A 643 2.27 -17.51 30.69
N GLU A 644 2.37 -16.43 29.90
CA GLU A 644 1.23 -15.83 29.19
C GLU A 644 1.15 -16.23 27.71
N ILE A 645 2.00 -17.16 27.26
CA ILE A 645 2.11 -17.56 25.85
C ILE A 645 1.88 -19.06 25.62
N VAL A 646 1.46 -19.40 24.41
CA VAL A 646 1.39 -20.78 23.92
C VAL A 646 2.02 -20.89 22.53
N LEU A 647 2.71 -22.00 22.28
CA LEU A 647 3.24 -22.34 20.95
C LEU A 647 2.35 -23.41 20.31
N LEU A 648 2.01 -23.20 19.04
CA LEU A 648 1.08 -24.03 18.27
C LEU A 648 1.65 -24.35 16.88
N GLY A 649 1.12 -25.39 16.24
CA GLY A 649 1.31 -25.60 14.80
C GLY A 649 0.73 -24.43 14.00
N LEU A 650 1.33 -24.11 12.85
CA LEU A 650 0.97 -22.94 12.04
C LEU A 650 -0.52 -22.93 11.67
N THR A 651 -1.08 -24.06 11.21
CA THR A 651 -2.48 -24.12 10.79
C THR A 651 -3.40 -23.93 11.98
N THR A 652 -3.12 -24.62 13.08
CA THR A 652 -3.85 -24.51 14.36
C THR A 652 -3.85 -23.07 14.90
N ALA A 653 -2.73 -22.36 14.82
CA ALA A 653 -2.64 -20.96 15.27
C ALA A 653 -3.47 -20.01 14.40
N MET A 654 -3.45 -20.21 13.07
CA MET A 654 -4.16 -19.36 12.11
C MET A 654 -5.69 -19.50 12.18
N GLU A 655 -6.21 -20.56 12.81
CA GLU A 655 -7.63 -20.68 13.14
C GLU A 655 -8.08 -19.72 14.26
N LEU A 656 -7.15 -19.25 15.08
CA LEU A 656 -7.46 -18.32 16.18
C LEU A 656 -7.66 -16.89 15.67
N PRO A 657 -8.62 -16.14 16.24
CA PRO A 657 -8.87 -14.77 15.83
C PRO A 657 -7.66 -13.88 16.14
N LEU A 658 -7.39 -12.92 15.26
CA LEU A 658 -6.32 -11.91 15.39
C LEU A 658 -4.89 -12.48 15.27
N VAL A 659 -4.72 -13.76 14.98
CA VAL A 659 -3.43 -14.36 14.61
C VAL A 659 -3.22 -14.20 13.11
N ARG A 660 -2.05 -13.69 12.71
CA ARG A 660 -1.63 -13.56 11.31
C ARG A 660 -0.13 -13.81 11.19
N VAL A 661 0.33 -14.08 9.97
CA VAL A 661 1.76 -14.19 9.67
C VAL A 661 2.45 -12.85 9.96
N SER A 662 3.37 -12.88 10.91
CA SER A 662 4.13 -11.71 11.39
C SER A 662 5.43 -11.52 10.62
N ARG A 663 6.07 -12.64 10.25
CA ARG A 663 7.31 -12.69 9.47
C ARG A 663 7.44 -14.00 8.70
N VAL A 664 8.34 -13.97 7.72
CA VAL A 664 8.81 -15.16 7.01
C VAL A 664 10.32 -15.17 7.04
N ASP A 665 10.91 -16.26 7.53
CA ASP A 665 12.34 -16.50 7.46
C ASP A 665 12.65 -17.36 6.27
N VAL A 666 13.74 -17.04 5.58
CA VAL A 666 14.16 -17.70 4.36
C VAL A 666 15.59 -18.18 4.53
N SER A 667 15.78 -19.50 4.51
CA SER A 667 17.10 -20.09 4.41
C SER A 667 17.54 -20.06 2.94
N VAL A 668 18.82 -19.74 2.72
CA VAL A 668 19.36 -19.58 1.36
C VAL A 668 20.31 -20.71 1.01
N ASN A 669 20.35 -21.06 -0.29
CA ASN A 669 21.26 -22.05 -0.83
C ASN A 669 22.73 -21.67 -0.61
N GLU A 670 23.62 -22.67 -0.53
CA GLU A 670 25.06 -22.43 -0.40
C GLU A 670 25.60 -21.61 -1.59
N GLY A 671 26.46 -20.62 -1.29
CA GLY A 671 27.07 -19.75 -2.31
C GLY A 671 26.23 -18.52 -2.69
N VAL A 672 25.00 -18.39 -2.20
CA VAL A 672 24.18 -17.19 -2.40
C VAL A 672 24.70 -16.02 -1.55
N ASP A 673 24.73 -14.82 -2.14
CA ASP A 673 24.92 -13.58 -1.40
C ASP A 673 23.62 -13.20 -0.67
N VAL A 674 23.56 -13.52 0.62
CA VAL A 674 22.40 -13.26 1.49
C VAL A 674 22.03 -11.78 1.51
N ARG A 675 23.05 -10.90 1.46
CA ARG A 675 22.83 -9.46 1.50
C ARG A 675 22.22 -8.96 0.19
N GLY A 676 22.80 -9.36 -0.95
CA GLY A 676 22.24 -9.04 -2.26
C GLY A 676 20.81 -9.56 -2.44
N PHE A 677 20.51 -10.74 -1.90
CA PHE A 677 19.15 -11.29 -1.90
C PHE A 677 18.17 -10.45 -1.07
N ALA A 678 18.54 -10.03 0.15
CA ALA A 678 17.71 -9.13 0.96
C ALA A 678 17.50 -7.77 0.30
N GLU A 679 18.54 -7.20 -0.32
CA GLU A 679 18.45 -5.95 -1.10
C GLU A 679 17.46 -6.08 -2.26
N ARG A 680 17.48 -7.21 -2.98
CA ARG A 680 16.53 -7.49 -4.06
C ARG A 680 15.09 -7.58 -3.55
N LEU A 681 14.84 -8.33 -2.47
CA LEU A 681 13.50 -8.48 -1.90
C LEU A 681 12.94 -7.15 -1.40
N ALA A 682 13.78 -6.28 -0.83
CA ALA A 682 13.39 -4.94 -0.44
C ALA A 682 13.04 -4.05 -1.65
N LEU A 683 13.81 -4.14 -2.74
CA LEU A 683 13.58 -3.35 -3.96
C LEU A 683 12.36 -3.82 -4.75
N GLU A 684 12.22 -5.13 -4.98
CA GLU A 684 11.17 -5.70 -5.85
C GLU A 684 9.82 -5.78 -5.16
N ARG A 685 9.80 -6.10 -3.86
CA ARG A 685 8.58 -6.39 -3.09
C ARG A 685 8.28 -5.35 -2.00
N GLY A 686 9.22 -4.45 -1.72
CA GLY A 686 9.04 -3.48 -0.64
C GLY A 686 9.08 -4.10 0.76
N TYR A 687 9.57 -5.33 0.91
CA TYR A 687 9.77 -5.95 2.21
C TYR A 687 10.83 -5.20 3.01
N TRP A 688 10.70 -5.23 4.33
CA TRP A 688 11.86 -5.00 5.19
C TRP A 688 12.57 -6.33 5.33
N ALA A 689 13.80 -6.40 4.82
CA ALA A 689 14.56 -7.63 4.70
C ALA A 689 15.82 -7.56 5.57
N TRP A 690 15.88 -8.39 6.61
CA TRP A 690 17.06 -8.55 7.45
C TRP A 690 17.91 -9.69 6.92
N SER A 691 19.14 -9.41 6.53
CA SER A 691 20.11 -10.44 6.15
C SER A 691 21.01 -10.77 7.32
N SER A 692 20.96 -12.05 7.69
CA SER A 692 21.81 -12.68 8.70
C SER A 692 22.92 -13.47 7.99
N SER A 693 24.18 -13.11 8.22
CA SER A 693 25.33 -13.79 7.63
C SER A 693 26.59 -13.64 8.48
N ASP A 694 27.70 -14.26 8.04
CA ASP A 694 29.03 -14.11 8.64
C ASP A 694 29.52 -12.64 8.70
N SER A 695 28.99 -11.79 7.81
CA SER A 695 29.32 -10.36 7.76
C SER A 695 28.61 -9.54 8.85
N GLY A 696 27.68 -10.16 9.58
CA GLY A 696 26.81 -9.54 10.58
C GLY A 696 25.41 -9.27 10.05
N LEU A 697 24.59 -8.68 10.91
CA LEU A 697 23.19 -8.38 10.66
C LEU A 697 23.03 -7.06 9.90
N HIS A 698 22.37 -7.10 8.75
CA HIS A 698 22.02 -5.93 7.96
C HIS A 698 20.52 -5.90 7.68
N VAL A 699 19.97 -4.70 7.55
CA VAL A 699 18.59 -4.50 7.07
C VAL A 699 18.61 -3.73 5.77
N ALA A 700 17.85 -4.22 4.79
CA ALA A 700 17.55 -3.55 3.54
C ALA A 700 16.06 -3.16 3.54
N LEU A 701 15.78 -1.89 3.26
CA LEU A 701 14.42 -1.37 3.16
C LEU A 701 14.37 -0.18 2.20
N MET A 702 13.22 -0.01 1.54
CA MET A 702 12.92 1.23 0.82
C MET A 702 12.52 2.31 1.82
N GLY A 703 13.28 3.40 1.90
CA GLY A 703 12.99 4.48 2.84
C GLY A 703 13.35 5.84 2.27
N SER A 704 12.67 6.89 2.76
CA SER A 704 13.12 8.26 2.52
C SER A 704 14.13 8.68 3.56
N TYR A 705 15.16 9.38 3.12
CA TYR A 705 16.01 10.14 4.01
C TYR A 705 16.13 11.57 3.53
N LEU A 706 16.16 12.48 4.49
CA LEU A 706 16.51 13.87 4.23
C LEU A 706 18.00 13.90 3.95
N GLU A 707 18.37 13.98 2.69
CA GLU A 707 19.71 14.27 2.24
C GLU A 707 19.98 15.78 2.44
N GLY A 708 19.99 16.18 3.71
CA GLY A 708 20.66 17.40 4.13
C GLY A 708 22.03 17.00 4.61
N LYS A 709 23.11 17.59 4.08
CA LYS A 709 24.40 17.55 4.78
C LYS A 709 24.13 18.12 6.18
N GLY A 710 23.98 17.25 7.17
CA GLY A 710 23.13 17.45 8.35
C GLY A 710 23.87 17.69 9.66
N LEU A 711 24.97 18.41 9.57
CA LEU A 711 25.62 19.18 10.64
C LEU A 711 25.80 20.68 10.26
N PRO A 712 25.97 21.08 8.98
CA PRO A 712 26.21 22.48 8.62
C PRO A 712 24.99 23.43 8.59
N LEU A 713 23.78 23.07 9.04
CA LEU A 713 22.64 24.03 9.09
C LEU A 713 22.47 24.74 10.43
N MET A 714 22.70 24.01 11.52
CA MET A 714 22.70 24.57 12.88
C MET A 714 23.70 25.72 13.00
N VAL A 715 24.87 25.60 12.36
CA VAL A 715 25.95 26.59 12.48
C VAL A 715 25.60 27.91 11.78
N PRO A 716 25.25 27.99 10.48
CA PRO A 716 24.77 29.20 9.83
C PRO A 716 23.52 29.77 10.48
N TRP A 717 22.55 28.94 10.87
CA TRP A 717 21.36 29.42 11.57
C TRP A 717 21.71 30.07 12.92
N ALA A 718 22.58 29.44 13.71
CA ALA A 718 23.07 30.02 14.96
C ALA A 718 23.84 31.32 14.71
N ILE A 719 24.67 31.41 13.66
CA ILE A 719 25.36 32.65 13.26
C ILE A 719 24.34 33.74 12.91
N VAL A 720 23.26 33.37 12.19
CA VAL A 720 22.19 34.29 11.80
C VAL A 720 21.50 34.86 13.04
N VAL A 721 21.06 33.98 13.94
CA VAL A 721 20.39 34.36 15.19
C VAL A 721 21.31 35.19 16.07
N LEU A 722 22.57 34.77 16.25
CA LEU A 722 23.56 35.50 17.05
C LEU A 722 23.83 36.89 16.47
N ASN A 723 23.92 37.03 15.15
CA ASN A 723 24.15 38.34 14.53
C ASN A 723 22.93 39.27 14.71
N VAL A 724 21.71 38.75 14.57
CA VAL A 724 20.49 39.50 14.88
C VAL A 724 20.46 39.92 16.36
N VAL A 725 20.81 39.03 17.29
CA VAL A 725 20.87 39.33 18.73
C VAL A 725 21.93 40.40 19.02
N VAL A 726 23.13 40.28 18.45
CA VAL A 726 24.23 41.25 18.65
C VAL A 726 23.85 42.62 18.10
N THR A 727 23.25 42.68 16.91
CA THR A 727 22.80 43.95 16.31
C THR A 727 21.68 44.60 17.14
N MET A 728 20.75 43.82 17.70
CA MET A 728 19.72 44.30 18.62
C MET A 728 20.30 44.79 19.95
N LEU A 729 21.20 44.04 20.57
CA LEU A 729 21.86 44.43 21.82
C LEU A 729 22.67 45.72 21.66
N ASN A 730 23.37 45.89 20.54
CA ASN A 730 24.07 47.13 20.22
C ASN A 730 23.11 48.31 20.07
N SER A 731 21.96 48.11 19.40
CA SER A 731 20.90 49.14 19.30
C SER A 731 20.34 49.55 20.66
N MET A 732 20.09 48.58 21.55
CA MET A 732 19.63 48.85 22.92
C MET A 732 20.70 49.57 23.76
N TYR A 733 21.97 49.16 23.64
CA TYR A 733 23.09 49.75 24.38
C TYR A 733 23.24 51.24 24.10
N GLU A 734 23.19 51.62 22.83
CA GLU A 734 23.34 53.02 22.40
C GLU A 734 22.11 53.89 22.74
N ARG A 735 21.00 53.25 23.13
CA ARG A 735 19.71 53.91 23.46
C ARG A 735 19.37 53.86 24.94
N ARG A 736 20.29 53.44 25.81
CA ARG A 736 20.10 53.49 27.28
C ARG A 736 19.60 54.84 27.79
N LYS A 737 20.12 55.96 27.26
CA LYS A 737 19.65 57.31 27.64
C LYS A 737 18.20 57.57 27.24
N GLU A 738 17.76 57.08 26.09
CA GLU A 738 16.37 57.20 25.62
C GLU A 738 15.43 56.31 26.45
N ILE A 739 15.88 55.11 26.83
CA ILE A 739 15.16 54.19 27.72
C ILE A 739 14.93 54.85 29.10
N HIS A 740 15.95 55.50 29.66
CA HIS A 740 15.82 56.24 30.92
C HIS A 740 14.83 57.41 30.83
N ILE A 741 14.80 58.13 29.70
CA ILE A 741 13.84 59.22 29.47
C ILE A 741 12.41 58.66 29.37
N LEU A 742 12.18 57.59 28.61
CA LEU A 742 10.87 56.96 28.44
C LEU A 742 10.33 56.37 29.75
N SER A 743 11.21 55.77 30.55
CA SER A 743 10.88 55.31 31.90
C SER A 743 10.54 56.47 32.84
N SER A 744 11.24 57.61 32.73
CA SER A 744 10.95 58.82 33.51
C SER A 744 9.62 59.48 33.13
N VAL A 745 9.12 59.25 31.92
CA VAL A 745 7.80 59.72 31.43
C VAL A 745 6.66 58.77 31.86
N GLY A 746 6.98 57.65 32.53
CA GLY A 746 6.01 56.73 33.12
C GLY A 746 5.66 55.51 32.27
N LEU A 747 6.44 55.18 31.22
CA LEU A 747 6.29 53.93 30.48
C LEU A 747 6.86 52.75 31.29
N ASN A 748 6.10 51.66 31.40
CA ASN A 748 6.56 50.43 32.03
C ASN A 748 7.66 49.75 31.16
N PRO A 749 8.70 49.12 31.75
CA PRO A 749 9.68 48.31 31.03
C PRO A 749 9.12 47.42 29.90
N ALA A 750 7.96 46.78 30.10
CA ALA A 750 7.31 45.96 29.07
C ALA A 750 6.90 46.78 27.83
N GLN A 751 6.36 47.99 28.02
CA GLN A 751 5.97 48.88 26.93
C GLN A 751 7.18 49.44 26.17
N ILE A 752 8.28 49.67 26.89
CA ILE A 752 9.55 50.08 26.29
C ILE A 752 10.12 48.94 25.44
N ALA A 753 10.08 47.70 25.94
CA ALA A 753 10.49 46.52 25.19
C ALA A 753 9.64 46.33 23.92
N THR A 754 8.32 46.58 23.99
CA THR A 754 7.44 46.52 22.81
C THR A 754 7.83 47.51 21.71
N ILE A 755 8.41 48.67 22.03
CA ILE A 755 8.92 49.62 21.03
C ILE A 755 10.11 49.02 20.27
N PHE A 756 11.01 48.32 20.96
CA PHE A 756 12.15 47.64 20.31
C PHE A 756 11.70 46.43 19.51
N VAL A 757 10.74 45.65 20.01
CA VAL A 757 10.13 44.54 19.25
C VAL A 757 9.43 45.07 17.99
N ALA A 758 8.69 46.18 18.09
CA ALA A 758 8.06 46.80 16.93
C ALA A 758 9.09 47.35 15.92
N GLU A 759 10.23 47.88 16.40
CA GLU A 759 11.34 48.29 15.54
C GLU A 759 11.99 47.07 14.83
N ALA A 760 12.15 45.95 15.54
CA ALA A 760 12.61 44.68 14.98
C ALA A 760 11.67 44.15 13.90
N SER A 761 10.37 44.04 14.20
CA SER A 761 9.37 43.56 13.24
C SER A 761 9.22 44.44 12.00
N ILE A 762 9.63 45.71 12.06
CA ILE A 762 9.68 46.60 10.88
C ILE A 762 10.94 46.33 10.04
N ILE A 763 12.05 45.95 10.68
CA ILE A 763 13.33 45.66 10.01
C ILE A 763 13.31 44.27 9.36
N GLY A 764 12.71 43.28 10.02
CA GLY A 764 12.66 41.89 9.59
C GLY A 764 12.02 41.03 10.66
#